data_AF-A0A7J7FIM1-F1
#
_entry.id   AF-A0A7J7FIM1-F1
#
_cell.length_a   1.000
_cell.length_b   1.000
_cell.length_c   1.000
_cell.angle_alpha   90.00
_cell.angle_beta   90.00
_cell.angle_gamma   90.00
#
_symmetry.space_group_name_H-M   'P 1'
#
loop_
_entity.id
_entity.type
_entity.pdbx_description
1 polymer ?
#
loop_
_entity_poly.entity_id
_entity_poly.type
_entity_poly.pdbx_seq_one_letter_code
_entity_poly.pdbx_strand_id
1 'polypeptide(L)'
;MGTTASTAQQTVSAGAPFEGFQGSGTMDGRHSLGVHSFQTMSLHNSKAKSIIPNKVAPVVITYNCREEFQIHDEPLKAHYTLGRLSDTTPEHYLVQGRYFLVQDVAEKMDVLGTVRSCGAPNFRQVRGGLTVFGMGQPSLSGFRRVLQKLQKDGHRECVIFCVREEPVLFLRDGEDFMPYTPREKQNLQENLQGLGPGVQAESLELAIRKEIRDFAQLSENTYHVYHNTEDLREEPHAVAIWGEDDVHVTQEVYRRPLFLQPTYRYHRLPLPEHGAPLEAQFDAFVSVLRETPSLLLLRDAHGPPPALLFSCQTGVGRTNLGMVLGTLILFHHSGTASRPEAVPLQTKPLPMEQLQVIQSFLHTVPQGRRVVEEVDRAITACAELHDLKEEVLENQRKLEGIRPESPAQGSGSQHSVRQRALRSLERYFYLILFNYYLHEQYPLAFALSFSRWLCAHPELYRLPVTLTSAGPVVPGDLITKGSLGADDLVSPDALSTVREMDVANFRRVPRMPIYGTAQPSAKALGSILAYLTDTKRKLRQVVWVNLREEAVLECDGHTHSLRWPGPPMALDQLESLETQLKAHLSTPPPTVEGPRAPRFQTCLTMQEVFSQHRGACPSLTYHRIPVPDFCAPCEEDFDRLLEALRAALAKDTGTGFVFSCLSGQGRTTTAMVVAVLTFWAIQGFPEMGEEELVSVPDAKFTKGEFEVVMKVVQLLPDGHRVKKEVDAALDTVSETMTPMHYHLREIIICTYRQVSPPMCTARGVAAWVSGGEGVGPSSVLGNFVTFWKWWSSLK
;
A
#
# COMPACT_ATOMS: atom_id res chain seq x y z
N MET A 1 -36.96 32.39 46.01
CA MET A 1 -36.00 31.93 47.04
C MET A 1 -34.68 31.77 46.29
N GLY A 2 -33.65 32.62 46.45
CA GLY A 2 -32.84 32.83 47.67
C GLY A 2 -31.84 31.67 47.78
N THR A 3 -30.52 31.79 47.96
CA THR A 3 -29.56 32.88 48.28
C THR A 3 -28.13 32.41 47.86
N THR A 4 -27.04 33.18 47.71
CA THR A 4 -26.69 34.59 48.04
C THR A 4 -25.48 35.09 47.19
N ALA A 5 -25.13 36.37 47.36
CA ALA A 5 -23.84 37.04 47.06
C ALA A 5 -22.65 36.48 47.92
N SER A 6 -21.37 36.89 47.83
CA SER A 6 -20.82 38.19 47.39
C SER A 6 -19.29 38.19 47.10
N THR A 7 -18.84 39.14 46.25
CA THR A 7 -17.62 40.00 46.28
C THR A 7 -16.43 39.64 47.21
N ALA A 8 -15.14 39.92 46.92
CA ALA A 8 -14.46 41.12 46.34
C ALA A 8 -12.93 40.80 46.22
N GLN A 9 -11.98 41.59 45.68
CA GLN A 9 -11.96 42.87 44.95
C GLN A 9 -10.64 43.02 44.15
N GLN A 10 -10.76 43.54 42.93
CA GLN A 10 -9.94 44.57 42.25
C GLN A 10 -8.53 44.98 42.77
N THR A 11 -7.60 45.15 41.83
CA THR A 11 -7.12 46.50 41.43
C THR A 11 -6.50 46.49 40.02
N VAL A 12 -6.45 47.66 39.37
CA VAL A 12 -6.16 47.85 37.93
C VAL A 12 -5.17 49.00 37.72
N SER A 13 -4.21 48.83 36.79
CA SER A 13 -3.72 49.85 35.83
C SER A 13 -2.68 49.16 34.91
N ALA A 14 -2.79 49.08 33.58
CA ALA A 14 -3.02 50.10 32.54
C ALA A 14 -1.79 51.02 32.29
N GLY A 15 -1.13 50.84 31.15
CA GLY A 15 -0.02 51.68 30.67
C GLY A 15 0.73 51.08 29.46
N ALA A 16 0.70 51.80 28.34
CA ALA A 16 1.43 51.55 27.08
C ALA A 16 1.55 52.90 26.33
N PRO A 17 2.25 53.01 25.18
CA PRO A 17 3.49 52.38 24.69
C PRO A 17 4.60 53.46 24.46
N PHE A 18 5.71 53.16 23.76
CA PHE A 18 6.27 53.91 22.59
C PHE A 18 7.68 53.43 22.13
N GLU A 19 8.03 53.83 20.89
CA GLU A 19 9.25 53.73 20.05
C GLU A 19 10.64 53.73 20.76
N GLY A 20 11.77 53.30 20.18
CA GLY A 20 12.11 52.83 18.83
C GLY A 20 13.64 52.73 18.61
N PHE A 21 14.10 52.76 17.35
CA PHE A 21 15.50 52.87 16.85
C PHE A 21 16.39 51.63 16.56
N GLN A 22 17.07 51.78 15.42
CA GLN A 22 17.95 50.90 14.64
C GLN A 22 19.40 50.80 15.16
N GLY A 23 20.17 49.85 14.60
CA GLY A 23 21.64 49.86 14.58
C GLY A 23 22.23 48.46 14.79
N SER A 24 22.46 47.61 13.78
CA SER A 24 23.58 47.62 12.81
C SER A 24 24.99 47.53 13.43
N GLY A 25 25.78 46.52 13.07
CA GLY A 25 27.25 46.58 13.22
C GLY A 25 27.98 45.25 13.44
N THR A 26 28.55 44.70 12.35
CA THR A 26 29.90 44.08 12.22
C THR A 26 30.47 43.20 13.36
N MET A 27 30.77 41.92 13.13
CA MET A 27 31.91 41.32 12.37
C MET A 27 33.27 41.30 13.10
N ASP A 28 34.00 40.21 12.81
CA ASP A 28 35.35 39.77 13.21
C ASP A 28 35.46 38.88 14.47
N GLY A 29 36.26 37.81 14.49
CA GLY A 29 37.10 37.23 13.43
C GLY A 29 38.43 36.67 13.95
N ARG A 30 38.88 35.52 13.40
CA ARG A 30 40.19 34.83 13.66
C ARG A 30 40.28 34.05 14.98
N HIS A 31 40.37 32.72 14.95
CA HIS A 31 41.54 31.85 14.63
C HIS A 31 42.66 31.87 15.68
N SER A 32 42.95 30.71 16.29
CA SER A 32 44.27 30.02 16.22
C SER A 32 44.25 28.63 16.88
N LEU A 33 45.17 27.77 16.43
CA LEU A 33 45.37 26.36 16.86
C LEU A 33 46.61 26.23 17.78
N GLY A 34 46.68 25.14 18.56
CA GLY A 34 47.85 24.74 19.38
C GLY A 34 47.44 23.81 20.53
N VAL A 35 47.43 22.48 20.41
CA VAL A 35 48.56 21.51 20.36
C VAL A 35 49.25 21.29 21.73
N HIS A 36 48.93 20.15 22.33
CA HIS A 36 49.61 19.34 23.39
C HIS A 36 50.41 20.01 24.54
N SER A 37 50.06 19.64 25.77
CA SER A 37 50.95 18.84 26.65
C SER A 37 50.22 18.27 27.88
N PHE A 38 50.58 17.05 28.29
CA PHE A 38 50.19 16.49 29.58
C PHE A 38 51.12 17.02 30.68
N GLN A 39 50.56 17.51 31.80
CA GLN A 39 51.29 17.60 33.07
C GLN A 39 50.42 17.19 34.25
N THR A 40 50.91 16.21 35.00
CA THR A 40 50.31 15.68 36.22
C THR A 40 50.81 16.48 37.42
N MET A 41 49.93 17.15 38.18
CA MET A 41 50.20 17.50 39.59
C MET A 41 48.92 17.48 40.42
N SER A 42 49.04 17.00 41.65
CA SER A 42 47.99 16.96 42.66
C SER A 42 47.97 18.24 43.50
N LEU A 43 46.82 18.57 44.11
CA LEU A 43 46.63 18.72 45.57
C LEU A 43 45.32 19.43 45.98
N HIS A 44 44.75 18.94 47.08
CA HIS A 44 43.88 19.60 48.07
C HIS A 44 42.58 20.36 47.71
N ASN A 45 41.48 19.80 48.22
CA ASN A 45 40.51 20.43 49.13
C ASN A 45 40.42 21.98 49.15
N SER A 46 39.32 22.54 48.62
CA SER A 46 38.09 22.75 49.43
C SER A 46 37.06 23.65 48.71
N LYS A 47 35.80 23.60 49.18
CA LYS A 47 34.65 24.44 48.76
C LYS A 47 33.90 24.08 47.46
N ALA A 48 33.71 22.79 47.19
CA ALA A 48 32.43 22.36 46.61
C ALA A 48 31.39 22.33 47.73
N LYS A 49 30.29 23.09 47.63
CA LYS A 49 29.14 22.92 48.54
C LYS A 49 28.38 21.66 48.12
N SER A 50 28.00 20.84 49.11
CA SER A 50 27.30 19.58 48.92
C SER A 50 26.01 19.74 48.11
N ILE A 51 25.88 18.99 47.02
CA ILE A 51 24.63 18.80 46.29
C ILE A 51 23.90 17.62 46.94
N ILE A 52 22.60 17.79 47.23
CA ILE A 52 21.73 16.71 47.69
C ILE A 52 21.25 15.96 46.43
N PRO A 53 21.60 14.69 46.22
CA PRO A 53 21.09 13.93 45.09
C PRO A 53 19.63 13.54 45.33
N ASN A 54 18.77 13.73 44.33
CA ASN A 54 17.63 12.84 44.19
C ASN A 54 18.17 11.47 43.73
N LYS A 55 17.62 10.36 44.22
CA LYS A 55 18.18 8.99 44.07
C LYS A 55 18.15 8.42 42.63
N VAL A 56 17.95 9.26 41.62
CA VAL A 56 17.66 8.85 40.23
C VAL A 56 18.71 9.37 39.23
N ALA A 57 19.42 10.47 39.53
CA ALA A 57 20.58 10.93 38.75
C ALA A 57 21.43 11.95 39.55
N PRO A 58 22.73 11.72 39.78
CA PRO A 58 23.64 12.74 40.29
C PRO A 58 24.11 13.66 39.15
N VAL A 59 24.14 14.98 39.40
CA VAL A 59 24.64 15.99 38.45
C VAL A 59 25.81 16.73 39.08
N VAL A 60 26.88 16.93 38.31
CA VAL A 60 28.04 17.74 38.71
C VAL A 60 28.04 19.04 37.93
N ILE A 61 27.99 20.17 38.63
CA ILE A 61 28.01 21.52 38.04
C ILE A 61 29.39 22.12 38.25
N THR A 62 30.07 22.50 37.18
CA THR A 62 31.33 23.25 37.23
C THR A 62 31.06 24.75 37.43
N TYR A 63 32.06 25.48 37.94
CA TYR A 63 31.94 26.83 38.52
C TYR A 63 31.38 27.92 37.58
N ASN A 64 31.30 27.63 36.28
CA ASN A 64 31.02 28.56 35.19
C ASN A 64 29.66 28.31 34.49
N CYS A 65 28.84 27.36 34.96
CA CYS A 65 27.42 27.19 34.60
C CYS A 65 27.10 27.23 33.08
N ARG A 66 27.98 26.68 32.24
CA ARG A 66 27.86 26.72 30.77
C ARG A 66 27.93 25.37 30.06
N GLU A 67 28.30 24.32 30.78
CA GLU A 67 28.40 22.96 30.23
C GLU A 67 27.77 21.98 31.21
N GLU A 68 26.75 21.27 30.76
CA GLU A 68 26.11 20.18 31.49
C GLU A 68 26.65 18.86 30.96
N PHE A 69 27.26 18.04 31.83
CA PHE A 69 27.69 16.69 31.49
C PHE A 69 26.88 15.68 32.31
N GLN A 70 25.96 14.97 31.64
CA GLN A 70 25.46 13.69 32.15
C GLN A 70 26.55 12.64 31.95
N ILE A 71 27.27 12.33 33.02
CA ILE A 71 28.19 11.19 33.05
C ILE A 71 27.34 9.91 33.18
N HIS A 72 27.06 9.25 32.06
CA HIS A 72 26.44 7.93 32.02
C HIS A 72 27.46 6.81 32.27
N ASP A 73 28.20 6.89 33.38
CA ASP A 73 29.11 5.83 33.86
C ASP A 73 28.40 4.90 34.86
N GLU A 74 27.08 4.70 34.73
CA GLU A 74 26.43 3.48 35.19
C GLU A 74 26.36 2.50 34.02
N PRO A 75 26.86 1.25 34.16
CA PRO A 75 26.70 0.26 33.10
C PRO A 75 25.21 0.07 32.85
N LEU A 76 24.84 0.10 31.57
CA LEU A 76 23.47 0.08 31.07
C LEU A 76 22.56 -0.85 31.88
N LYS A 77 21.74 -0.29 32.77
CA LYS A 77 20.47 -0.89 33.21
C LYS A 77 19.42 -0.83 32.08
N ALA A 78 19.86 -1.13 30.86
CA ALA A 78 18.97 -1.48 29.78
C ALA A 78 18.17 -2.71 30.21
N HIS A 79 16.91 -2.76 29.81
CA HIS A 79 16.03 -3.89 30.11
C HIS A 79 16.34 -5.04 29.15
N TYR A 80 17.55 -5.60 29.29
CA TYR A 80 18.04 -6.69 28.46
C TYR A 80 17.18 -7.95 28.67
N THR A 81 16.48 -8.36 27.62
CA THR A 81 15.60 -9.54 27.67
C THR A 81 16.44 -10.81 27.51
N LEU A 82 16.25 -11.77 28.41
CA LEU A 82 16.72 -13.14 28.24
C LEU A 82 15.65 -14.01 27.55
N GLY A 83 16.08 -15.06 26.87
CA GLY A 83 15.18 -16.05 26.29
C GLY A 83 15.83 -17.42 26.12
N ARG A 84 14.96 -18.43 26.07
CA ARG A 84 15.24 -19.83 25.73
C ARG A 84 14.19 -20.33 24.74
N LEU A 85 14.52 -21.32 23.90
CA LEU A 85 13.55 -21.93 22.97
C LEU A 85 12.62 -22.92 23.68
N SER A 86 13.17 -23.70 24.61
CA SER A 86 12.46 -24.65 25.45
C SER A 86 13.06 -24.65 26.87
N ASP A 87 12.39 -25.32 27.81
CA ASP A 87 12.89 -25.50 29.17
C ASP A 87 14.17 -26.36 29.27
N THR A 88 14.56 -27.03 28.18
CA THR A 88 15.81 -27.80 28.10
C THR A 88 16.97 -27.01 27.47
N THR A 89 16.71 -25.85 26.86
CA THR A 89 17.76 -24.99 26.29
C THR A 89 18.22 -23.91 27.28
N PRO A 90 19.52 -23.57 27.31
CA PRO A 90 20.04 -22.48 28.14
C PRO A 90 19.41 -21.13 27.77
N GLU A 91 19.11 -20.35 28.82
CA GLU A 91 18.58 -19.01 28.71
C GLU A 91 19.71 -17.99 28.49
N HIS A 92 19.58 -17.16 27.47
CA HIS A 92 20.62 -16.23 27.01
C HIS A 92 20.01 -14.93 26.44
N TYR A 93 20.84 -13.92 26.21
CA TYR A 93 20.41 -12.58 25.80
C TYR A 93 19.81 -12.56 24.38
N LEU A 94 18.71 -11.81 24.23
CA LEU A 94 18.03 -11.55 22.95
C LEU A 94 18.45 -10.19 22.40
N VAL A 95 18.91 -10.14 21.14
CA VAL A 95 19.17 -8.87 20.47
C VAL A 95 17.85 -8.13 20.18
N GLN A 96 17.87 -6.81 20.34
CA GLN A 96 16.71 -5.92 20.40
C GLN A 96 15.64 -6.38 21.43
N GLY A 97 16.04 -7.19 22.41
CA GLY A 97 15.17 -7.79 23.41
C GLY A 97 14.15 -8.81 22.86
N ARG A 98 14.30 -9.28 21.60
CA ARG A 98 13.30 -10.10 20.89
C ARG A 98 13.85 -11.26 20.06
N TYR A 99 15.05 -11.12 19.50
CA TYR A 99 15.52 -11.98 18.43
C TYR A 99 16.69 -12.86 18.84
N PHE A 100 16.75 -14.07 18.29
CA PHE A 100 17.92 -14.94 18.31
C PHE A 100 18.75 -14.74 17.03
N LEU A 101 20.06 -14.96 17.08
CA LEU A 101 20.88 -15.04 15.86
C LEU A 101 20.93 -16.47 15.32
N VAL A 102 20.64 -16.62 14.03
CA VAL A 102 20.64 -17.91 13.32
C VAL A 102 21.57 -17.83 12.12
N GLN A 103 22.45 -18.82 11.96
CA GLN A 103 23.41 -18.90 10.86
C GLN A 103 22.70 -19.12 9.52
N ASP A 104 23.18 -18.47 8.45
CA ASP A 104 22.71 -18.76 7.09
C ASP A 104 23.43 -20.01 6.55
N VAL A 105 22.78 -21.17 6.68
CA VAL A 105 23.35 -22.49 6.38
C VAL A 105 23.53 -22.71 4.86
N ALA A 106 24.70 -22.38 4.34
CA ALA A 106 24.99 -22.47 2.91
C ALA A 106 24.79 -23.88 2.33
N GLU A 107 25.13 -24.95 3.06
CA GLU A 107 25.05 -26.33 2.55
C GLU A 107 23.62 -26.82 2.28
N LYS A 108 22.63 -26.37 3.06
CA LYS A 108 21.20 -26.68 2.81
C LYS A 108 20.62 -25.85 1.66
N MET A 109 21.21 -24.67 1.39
CA MET A 109 20.69 -23.71 0.40
C MET A 109 21.31 -23.88 -1.00
N ASP A 110 22.51 -24.44 -1.12
CA ASP A 110 23.31 -24.51 -2.36
C ASP A 110 22.88 -25.63 -3.33
N VAL A 111 21.72 -25.45 -3.97
CA VAL A 111 21.18 -26.36 -5.00
C VAL A 111 22.18 -26.62 -6.14
N LEU A 112 23.03 -25.64 -6.48
CA LEU A 112 24.04 -25.77 -7.55
C LEU A 112 25.39 -26.36 -7.10
N GLY A 113 25.63 -26.60 -5.80
CA GLY A 113 26.91 -27.11 -5.28
C GLY A 113 28.10 -26.15 -5.48
N THR A 114 27.83 -24.85 -5.59
CA THR A 114 28.78 -23.79 -5.94
C THR A 114 29.60 -23.21 -4.78
N VAL A 115 29.26 -23.50 -3.52
CA VAL A 115 30.07 -23.09 -2.34
C VAL A 115 31.50 -23.62 -2.45
N ARG A 116 31.66 -24.87 -2.91
CA ARG A 116 32.97 -25.54 -3.04
C ARG A 116 33.81 -25.00 -4.20
N SER A 117 33.17 -24.62 -5.31
CA SER A 117 33.87 -24.19 -6.54
C SER A 117 34.09 -22.67 -6.63
N CYS A 118 33.12 -21.88 -6.17
CA CYS A 118 33.08 -20.42 -6.32
C CYS A 118 33.09 -19.67 -4.98
N GLY A 119 32.77 -20.35 -3.87
CA GLY A 119 32.76 -19.77 -2.52
C GLY A 119 31.43 -19.20 -2.05
N ALA A 120 30.40 -19.16 -2.90
CA ALA A 120 29.06 -18.72 -2.54
C ALA A 120 28.02 -19.76 -2.98
N PRO A 121 26.91 -19.94 -2.23
CA PRO A 121 25.82 -20.82 -2.64
C PRO A 121 25.09 -20.26 -3.87
N ASN A 122 24.59 -21.15 -4.73
CA ASN A 122 23.85 -20.83 -5.94
C ASN A 122 24.48 -19.76 -6.87
N PHE A 123 25.82 -19.68 -6.92
CA PHE A 123 26.55 -18.75 -7.78
C PHE A 123 26.40 -19.13 -9.26
N ARG A 124 25.75 -18.26 -10.05
CA ARG A 124 25.46 -18.49 -11.47
C ARG A 124 25.51 -17.20 -12.28
N GLN A 125 25.72 -17.34 -13.59
CA GLN A 125 25.54 -16.29 -14.58
C GLN A 125 24.19 -16.47 -15.28
N VAL A 126 23.54 -15.36 -15.67
CA VAL A 126 22.32 -15.42 -16.49
C VAL A 126 22.58 -16.07 -17.86
N ARG A 127 21.58 -16.76 -18.40
CA ARG A 127 21.68 -17.37 -19.74
C ARG A 127 21.78 -16.29 -20.82
N GLY A 128 22.39 -16.63 -21.95
CA GLY A 128 22.59 -15.70 -23.08
C GLY A 128 23.88 -14.87 -23.02
N GLY A 129 24.77 -15.11 -22.04
CA GLY A 129 26.11 -14.52 -21.99
C GLY A 129 26.19 -13.07 -21.50
N LEU A 130 25.09 -12.53 -20.99
CA LEU A 130 25.07 -11.20 -20.35
C LEU A 130 25.84 -11.21 -19.03
N THR A 131 26.41 -10.08 -18.63
CA THR A 131 27.25 -9.94 -17.42
C THR A 131 26.42 -9.81 -16.13
N VAL A 132 25.33 -10.55 -16.00
CA VAL A 132 24.50 -10.59 -14.77
C VAL A 132 24.72 -11.89 -14.04
N PHE A 133 24.95 -11.78 -12.73
CA PHE A 133 25.27 -12.89 -11.84
C PHE A 133 24.37 -12.87 -10.59
N GLY A 134 24.09 -14.05 -10.06
CA GLY A 134 23.35 -14.22 -8.82
C GLY A 134 24.05 -15.19 -7.88
N MET A 135 23.97 -14.95 -6.57
CA MET A 135 24.41 -15.87 -5.52
C MET A 135 23.51 -15.75 -4.28
N GLY A 136 23.60 -16.72 -3.37
CA GLY A 136 23.15 -16.60 -1.99
C GLY A 136 24.26 -16.06 -1.09
N GLN A 137 24.04 -16.07 0.23
CA GLN A 137 24.91 -15.44 1.20
C GLN A 137 26.24 -16.21 1.36
N PRO A 138 27.40 -15.63 0.99
CA PRO A 138 28.70 -16.25 1.28
C PRO A 138 29.21 -15.88 2.68
N SER A 139 30.21 -16.63 3.15
CA SER A 139 31.16 -16.16 4.18
C SER A 139 32.11 -15.09 3.62
N LEU A 140 32.92 -14.45 4.47
CA LEU A 140 33.92 -13.48 4.00
C LEU A 140 34.97 -14.12 3.06
N SER A 141 35.49 -15.32 3.38
CA SER A 141 36.40 -16.04 2.50
C SER A 141 35.70 -16.50 1.22
N GLY A 142 34.42 -16.88 1.32
CA GLY A 142 33.57 -17.22 0.19
C GLY A 142 33.42 -16.06 -0.80
N PHE A 143 33.11 -14.87 -0.29
CA PHE A 143 32.99 -13.66 -1.09
C PHE A 143 34.30 -13.29 -1.78
N ARG A 144 35.44 -13.41 -1.07
CA ARG A 144 36.78 -13.22 -1.68
C ARG A 144 37.03 -14.17 -2.86
N ARG A 145 36.57 -15.44 -2.79
CA ARG A 145 36.66 -16.40 -3.91
C ARG A 145 35.79 -15.98 -5.10
N VAL A 146 34.57 -15.47 -4.86
CA VAL A 146 33.70 -14.91 -5.92
C VAL A 146 34.37 -13.72 -6.63
N LEU A 147 34.96 -12.79 -5.89
CA LEU A 147 35.68 -11.65 -6.47
C LEU A 147 36.87 -12.09 -7.33
N GLN A 148 37.65 -13.06 -6.86
CA GLN A 148 38.75 -13.67 -7.62
C GLN A 148 38.25 -14.37 -8.89
N LYS A 149 37.09 -15.04 -8.84
CA LYS A 149 36.48 -15.69 -10.00
C LYS A 149 36.08 -14.66 -11.06
N LEU A 150 35.34 -13.62 -10.68
CA LEU A 150 34.92 -12.55 -11.59
C LEU A 150 36.12 -11.83 -12.23
N GLN A 151 37.17 -11.55 -11.45
CA GLN A 151 38.40 -10.96 -11.95
C GLN A 151 39.13 -11.89 -12.94
N LYS A 152 39.19 -13.19 -12.66
CA LYS A 152 39.80 -14.21 -13.54
C LYS A 152 39.03 -14.40 -14.84
N ASP A 153 37.70 -14.27 -14.81
CA ASP A 153 36.82 -14.33 -15.98
C ASP A 153 36.88 -13.04 -16.83
N GLY A 154 37.61 -12.01 -16.38
CA GLY A 154 37.90 -10.79 -17.14
C GLY A 154 37.00 -9.60 -16.82
N HIS A 155 36.13 -9.68 -15.80
CA HIS A 155 35.27 -8.57 -15.40
C HIS A 155 36.09 -7.49 -14.67
N ARG A 156 36.23 -6.33 -15.34
CA ARG A 156 37.04 -5.19 -14.86
C ARG A 156 36.28 -4.24 -13.94
N GLU A 157 34.97 -4.16 -14.09
CA GLU A 157 34.07 -3.33 -13.29
C GLU A 157 32.90 -4.21 -12.82
N CYS A 158 32.52 -4.08 -11.54
CA CYS A 158 31.46 -4.89 -10.94
C CYS A 158 30.59 -4.02 -10.03
N VAL A 159 29.27 -4.15 -10.14
CA VAL A 159 28.30 -3.56 -9.21
C VAL A 159 27.61 -4.67 -8.44
N ILE A 160 27.78 -4.66 -7.12
CA ILE A 160 27.39 -5.74 -6.23
C ILE A 160 26.23 -5.26 -5.36
N PHE A 161 25.07 -5.88 -5.54
CA PHE A 161 23.83 -5.57 -4.85
C PHE A 161 23.54 -6.64 -3.79
N CYS A 162 23.62 -6.28 -2.51
CA CYS A 162 22.98 -7.07 -1.47
C CYS A 162 21.48 -6.71 -1.44
N VAL A 163 20.63 -7.65 -1.84
CA VAL A 163 19.18 -7.42 -1.98
C VAL A 163 18.36 -7.85 -0.75
N ARG A 164 19.02 -7.95 0.41
CA ARG A 164 18.41 -8.38 1.68
C ARG A 164 17.76 -7.21 2.42
N GLU A 165 16.52 -7.40 2.87
CA GLU A 165 15.76 -6.43 3.67
C GLU A 165 16.11 -6.55 5.16
N GLU A 166 16.34 -7.77 5.62
CA GLU A 166 16.75 -8.14 6.96
C GLU A 166 18.22 -7.81 7.24
N PRO A 167 18.57 -7.46 8.49
CA PRO A 167 19.96 -7.23 8.91
C PRO A 167 20.78 -8.53 8.87
N VAL A 168 22.07 -8.43 8.52
CA VAL A 168 23.02 -9.56 8.53
C VAL A 168 24.26 -9.18 9.33
N LEU A 169 24.62 -10.04 10.27
CA LEU A 169 25.82 -9.93 11.09
C LEU A 169 26.77 -11.06 10.71
N PHE A 170 28.06 -10.83 10.88
CA PHE A 170 29.09 -11.80 10.57
C PHE A 170 29.95 -12.03 11.79
N LEU A 171 29.92 -13.25 12.33
CA LEU A 171 30.68 -13.62 13.52
C LEU A 171 31.94 -14.40 13.10
N ARG A 172 33.05 -14.15 13.78
CA ARG A 172 34.30 -14.88 13.55
C ARG A 172 34.12 -16.37 13.85
N ASP A 173 34.54 -17.20 12.90
CA ASP A 173 34.64 -18.66 13.05
C ASP A 173 36.00 -19.10 12.48
N GLY A 174 36.94 -19.42 13.36
CA GLY A 174 38.35 -19.59 13.03
C GLY A 174 38.95 -18.38 12.31
N GLU A 175 39.38 -18.60 11.06
CA GLU A 175 39.98 -17.58 10.17
C GLU A 175 38.97 -16.94 9.21
N ASP A 176 37.69 -17.32 9.27
CA ASP A 176 36.61 -16.79 8.42
C ASP A 176 35.55 -16.06 9.26
N PHE A 177 34.60 -15.45 8.57
CA PHE A 177 33.45 -14.76 9.16
C PHE A 177 32.17 -15.32 8.54
N MET A 178 31.36 -15.96 9.38
CA MET A 178 30.14 -16.65 8.98
C MET A 178 28.90 -15.76 9.15
N PRO A 179 27.96 -15.77 8.18
CA PRO A 179 26.74 -14.95 8.23
C PRO A 179 25.70 -15.47 9.22
N TYR A 180 25.12 -14.56 10.00
CA TYR A 180 24.02 -14.79 10.93
C TYR A 180 22.94 -13.71 10.73
N THR A 181 21.69 -14.16 10.76
CA THR A 181 20.49 -13.33 10.58
C THR A 181 19.63 -13.39 11.85
N PRO A 182 19.16 -12.26 12.40
CA PRO A 182 18.20 -12.25 13.50
C PRO A 182 16.86 -12.92 13.12
N ARG A 183 16.27 -13.69 14.03
CA ARG A 183 14.99 -14.38 13.86
C ARG A 183 14.09 -14.20 15.07
N GLU A 184 12.78 -14.26 14.86
CA GLU A 184 11.80 -14.22 15.95
C GLU A 184 11.95 -15.44 16.88
N LYS A 185 11.86 -15.21 18.19
CA LYS A 185 11.84 -16.29 19.20
C LYS A 185 10.79 -17.37 18.93
N GLN A 186 9.69 -17.01 18.28
CA GLN A 186 8.56 -17.90 17.97
C GLN A 186 8.69 -18.58 16.60
N ASN A 187 9.52 -18.06 15.70
CA ASN A 187 9.73 -18.60 14.36
C ASN A 187 11.18 -18.36 13.90
N LEU A 188 12.03 -19.37 14.05
CA LEU A 188 13.42 -19.33 13.59
C LEU A 188 13.57 -19.47 12.06
N GLN A 189 12.53 -19.90 11.34
CA GLN A 189 12.62 -20.29 9.94
C GLN A 189 12.43 -19.12 8.97
N GLU A 190 11.62 -18.12 9.33
CA GLU A 190 11.30 -16.96 8.48
C GLU A 190 12.26 -15.79 8.71
N ASN A 191 12.50 -14.97 7.67
CA ASN A 191 13.31 -13.75 7.81
C ASN A 191 12.50 -12.66 8.51
N LEU A 192 13.17 -11.67 9.11
CA LEU A 192 12.49 -10.43 9.50
C LEU A 192 12.01 -9.71 8.24
N GLN A 193 10.70 -9.65 8.04
CA GLN A 193 10.06 -8.97 6.91
C GLN A 193 9.56 -7.59 7.35
N GLY A 194 9.79 -6.56 6.52
CA GLY A 194 9.22 -5.23 6.74
C GLY A 194 9.60 -4.58 8.07
N LEU A 195 10.90 -4.29 8.28
CA LEU A 195 11.52 -3.75 9.51
C LEU A 195 10.90 -2.46 10.09
N GLY A 196 9.96 -1.84 9.39
CA GLY A 196 9.26 -0.63 9.79
C GLY A 196 9.63 0.58 8.91
N PRO A 197 8.72 1.56 8.79
CA PRO A 197 8.98 2.81 8.07
C PRO A 197 10.22 3.53 8.62
N GLY A 198 11.14 3.91 7.71
CA GLY A 198 12.37 4.63 8.07
C GLY A 198 13.47 3.81 8.77
N VAL A 199 13.24 2.53 9.10
CA VAL A 199 14.25 1.66 9.73
C VAL A 199 15.19 1.10 8.67
N GLN A 200 16.46 1.51 8.70
CA GLN A 200 17.50 0.95 7.83
C GLN A 200 18.16 -0.28 8.47
N ALA A 201 18.33 -1.35 7.69
CA ALA A 201 18.94 -2.59 8.13
C ALA A 201 20.38 -2.39 8.63
N GLU A 202 21.14 -1.49 8.01
CA GLU A 202 22.50 -1.14 8.41
C GLU A 202 22.58 -0.49 9.80
N SER A 203 21.61 0.36 10.14
CA SER A 203 21.51 0.94 11.49
C SER A 203 21.18 -0.13 12.53
N LEU A 204 20.34 -1.10 12.15
CA LEU A 204 20.00 -2.24 12.98
C LEU A 204 21.18 -3.22 13.15
N GLU A 205 21.97 -3.45 12.11
CA GLU A 205 23.23 -4.22 12.16
C GLU A 205 24.23 -3.58 13.15
N LEU A 206 24.41 -2.26 13.11
CA LEU A 206 25.30 -1.57 14.05
C LEU A 206 24.79 -1.63 15.50
N ALA A 207 23.47 -1.49 15.71
CA ALA A 207 22.86 -1.63 17.03
C ALA A 207 23.03 -3.06 17.59
N ILE A 208 22.73 -4.08 16.78
CA ILE A 208 22.86 -5.49 17.14
C ILE A 208 24.33 -5.86 17.39
N ARG A 209 25.30 -5.35 16.60
CA ARG A 209 26.73 -5.54 16.87
C ARG A 209 27.11 -5.05 18.26
N LYS A 210 26.65 -3.86 18.64
CA LYS A 210 26.89 -3.30 19.97
C LYS A 210 26.29 -4.19 21.05
N GLU A 211 25.03 -4.60 20.89
CA GLU A 211 24.34 -5.49 21.84
C GLU A 211 25.06 -6.83 22.03
N ILE A 212 25.45 -7.52 20.95
CA ILE A 212 26.17 -8.81 21.03
C ILE A 212 27.45 -8.69 21.86
N ARG A 213 28.22 -7.61 21.67
CA ARG A 213 29.45 -7.35 22.44
C ARG A 213 29.13 -7.03 23.89
N ASP A 214 28.16 -6.15 24.15
CA ASP A 214 27.76 -5.76 25.49
C ASP A 214 27.19 -6.98 26.27
N PHE A 215 26.48 -7.90 25.58
CA PHE A 215 26.05 -9.19 26.12
C PHE A 215 27.22 -10.14 26.39
N ALA A 216 28.14 -10.30 25.46
CA ALA A 216 29.30 -11.18 25.66
C ALA A 216 30.13 -10.76 26.87
N GLN A 217 30.32 -9.46 27.10
CA GLN A 217 30.97 -8.93 28.31
C GLN A 217 30.24 -9.28 29.62
N LEU A 218 28.93 -9.53 29.56
CA LEU A 218 28.12 -9.97 30.70
C LEU A 218 28.09 -11.51 30.86
N SER A 219 28.47 -12.27 29.83
CA SER A 219 28.48 -13.75 29.82
C SER A 219 29.85 -14.33 29.42
N GLU A 220 30.89 -13.98 30.19
CA GLU A 220 32.25 -14.57 30.10
C GLU A 220 32.89 -14.52 28.70
N ASN A 221 32.64 -13.45 27.95
CA ASN A 221 33.02 -13.27 26.53
C ASN A 221 32.42 -14.31 25.58
N THR A 222 31.26 -14.88 25.93
CA THR A 222 30.50 -15.80 25.07
C THR A 222 29.13 -15.23 24.72
N TYR A 223 28.68 -15.49 23.49
CA TYR A 223 27.34 -15.19 23.02
C TYR A 223 26.71 -16.46 22.41
N HIS A 224 25.39 -16.61 22.47
CA HIS A 224 24.70 -17.82 22.00
C HIS A 224 24.04 -17.60 20.63
N VAL A 225 24.23 -18.56 19.73
CA VAL A 225 23.73 -18.55 18.35
C VAL A 225 23.14 -19.91 17.98
N TYR A 226 22.34 -19.94 16.93
CA TYR A 226 21.76 -21.16 16.38
C TYR A 226 22.34 -21.47 15.00
N HIS A 227 22.65 -22.73 14.73
CA HIS A 227 23.17 -23.22 13.44
C HIS A 227 22.12 -24.00 12.65
N ASN A 228 21.09 -24.54 13.29
CA ASN A 228 20.03 -25.33 12.67
C ASN A 228 18.63 -24.95 13.21
N THR A 229 17.67 -24.78 12.30
CA THR A 229 16.29 -24.38 12.59
C THR A 229 15.28 -25.53 12.51
N GLU A 230 15.74 -26.73 12.16
CA GLU A 230 14.92 -27.93 11.95
C GLU A 230 15.22 -29.02 12.99
N ASP A 231 16.50 -29.27 13.27
CA ASP A 231 16.94 -30.13 14.37
C ASP A 231 17.66 -29.27 15.42
N LEU A 232 17.01 -29.12 16.57
CA LEU A 232 17.48 -28.29 17.70
C LEU A 232 18.31 -29.08 18.72
N ARG A 233 18.75 -30.29 18.37
CA ARG A 233 19.72 -31.04 19.16
C ARG A 233 21.04 -30.27 19.17
N GLU A 234 21.67 -30.20 20.34
CA GLU A 234 22.96 -29.51 20.56
C GLU A 234 22.89 -27.97 20.40
N GLU A 235 21.70 -27.39 20.19
CA GLU A 235 21.47 -25.94 20.15
C GLU A 235 21.10 -25.34 21.52
N PRO A 236 21.43 -24.06 21.80
CA PRO A 236 22.25 -23.15 21.00
C PRO A 236 23.75 -23.37 21.21
N HIS A 237 24.53 -22.95 20.22
CA HIS A 237 25.99 -22.95 20.25
C HIS A 237 26.54 -21.67 20.92
N ALA A 238 27.55 -21.81 21.78
CA ALA A 238 28.27 -20.68 22.36
C ALA A 238 29.47 -20.29 21.48
N VAL A 239 29.54 -19.02 21.07
CA VAL A 239 30.64 -18.43 20.29
C VAL A 239 31.37 -17.38 21.12
N ALA A 240 32.70 -17.34 21.01
CA ALA A 240 33.54 -16.40 21.77
C ALA A 240 33.63 -15.03 21.05
N ILE A 241 33.37 -13.95 21.79
CA ILE A 241 33.39 -12.56 21.31
C ILE A 241 34.26 -11.74 22.27
N TRP A 242 35.47 -11.39 21.84
CA TRP A 242 36.47 -10.67 22.64
C TRP A 242 36.48 -9.17 22.36
N GLY A 243 36.14 -8.77 21.13
CA GLY A 243 36.16 -7.37 20.73
C GLY A 243 35.30 -7.05 19.51
N GLU A 244 35.35 -5.80 19.07
CA GLU A 244 34.61 -5.32 17.89
C GLU A 244 35.09 -5.98 16.59
N ASP A 245 36.33 -6.48 16.56
CA ASP A 245 36.88 -7.21 15.42
C ASP A 245 36.33 -8.65 15.26
N ASP A 246 35.53 -9.15 16.20
CA ASP A 246 34.91 -10.49 16.11
C ASP A 246 33.49 -10.47 15.50
N VAL A 247 32.91 -9.27 15.34
CA VAL A 247 31.57 -9.06 14.79
C VAL A 247 31.63 -8.01 13.68
N HIS A 248 31.34 -8.39 12.45
CA HIS A 248 31.30 -7.47 11.31
C HIS A 248 29.88 -7.28 10.78
N VAL A 249 29.58 -6.09 10.28
CA VAL A 249 28.30 -5.80 9.61
C VAL A 249 28.41 -6.02 8.09
N THR A 250 27.29 -6.13 7.38
CA THR A 250 27.28 -6.42 5.94
C THR A 250 28.15 -5.45 5.15
N GLN A 251 28.06 -4.16 5.48
CA GLN A 251 28.82 -3.11 4.80
C GLN A 251 30.34 -3.31 4.91
N GLU A 252 30.84 -3.84 6.04
CA GLU A 252 32.27 -4.08 6.27
C GLU A 252 32.76 -5.31 5.50
N VAL A 253 32.01 -6.41 5.58
CA VAL A 253 32.33 -7.67 4.89
C VAL A 253 32.36 -7.48 3.38
N TYR A 254 31.42 -6.70 2.83
CA TYR A 254 31.38 -6.46 1.39
C TYR A 254 32.31 -5.33 0.94
N ARG A 255 32.55 -4.26 1.71
CA ARG A 255 33.42 -3.14 1.24
C ARG A 255 34.91 -3.36 1.50
N ARG A 256 35.31 -4.01 2.60
CA ARG A 256 36.75 -4.19 2.93
C ARG A 256 37.52 -4.93 1.83
N PRO A 257 37.03 -6.02 1.21
CA PRO A 257 37.71 -6.67 0.09
C PRO A 257 37.84 -5.79 -1.16
N LEU A 258 36.87 -4.89 -1.38
CA LEU A 258 36.83 -4.01 -2.56
C LEU A 258 37.76 -2.78 -2.44
N PHE A 259 38.37 -2.55 -1.27
CA PHE A 259 39.33 -1.45 -1.08
C PHE A 259 40.51 -1.52 -2.07
N LEU A 260 40.89 -2.72 -2.50
CA LEU A 260 41.94 -2.95 -3.50
C LEU A 260 41.40 -3.03 -4.95
N GLN A 261 40.09 -2.87 -5.14
CA GLN A 261 39.38 -3.00 -6.42
C GLN A 261 38.45 -1.78 -6.62
N PRO A 262 38.98 -0.58 -6.95
CA PRO A 262 38.19 0.67 -6.97
C PRO A 262 37.09 0.71 -8.05
N THR A 263 37.12 -0.20 -9.03
CA THR A 263 36.09 -0.42 -10.04
C THR A 263 35.00 -1.40 -9.58
N TYR A 264 35.08 -1.94 -8.37
CA TYR A 264 34.07 -2.80 -7.78
C TYR A 264 33.32 -2.01 -6.70
N ARG A 265 31.99 -1.98 -6.80
CA ARG A 265 31.13 -1.18 -5.91
C ARG A 265 30.11 -2.04 -5.19
N TYR A 266 29.84 -1.70 -3.93
CA TYR A 266 28.85 -2.38 -3.10
C TYR A 266 27.70 -1.44 -2.70
N HIS A 267 26.48 -1.89 -2.97
CA HIS A 267 25.23 -1.24 -2.63
C HIS A 267 24.30 -2.22 -1.90
N ARG A 268 23.62 -1.75 -0.84
CA ARG A 268 22.44 -2.42 -0.28
C ARG A 268 21.22 -1.93 -1.08
N LEU A 269 20.37 -2.86 -1.49
CA LEU A 269 19.11 -2.57 -2.19
C LEU A 269 18.05 -3.51 -1.62
N PRO A 270 17.48 -3.21 -0.43
CA PRO A 270 16.59 -4.15 0.25
C PRO A 270 15.37 -4.44 -0.64
N LEU A 271 15.25 -5.67 -1.15
CA LEU A 271 14.10 -6.11 -1.95
C LEU A 271 13.22 -7.03 -1.11
N PRO A 272 11.88 -6.94 -1.24
CA PRO A 272 10.96 -7.71 -0.41
C PRO A 272 10.98 -9.20 -0.78
N GLU A 273 10.92 -10.05 0.23
CA GLU A 273 10.86 -11.50 0.06
C GLU A 273 9.58 -11.95 -0.69
N HIS A 274 8.48 -11.22 -0.48
CA HIS A 274 7.19 -11.47 -1.10
C HIS A 274 6.60 -10.20 -1.70
N GLY A 275 6.01 -10.28 -2.90
CA GLY A 275 5.42 -9.13 -3.61
C GLY A 275 6.39 -8.44 -4.58
N ALA A 276 5.93 -7.31 -5.13
CA ALA A 276 6.73 -6.42 -5.95
C ALA A 276 7.64 -5.52 -5.09
N PRO A 277 8.77 -5.03 -5.63
CA PRO A 277 9.49 -3.92 -5.02
C PRO A 277 8.62 -2.67 -4.93
N LEU A 278 8.83 -1.88 -3.88
CA LEU A 278 8.24 -0.55 -3.72
C LEU A 278 8.88 0.43 -4.71
N GLU A 279 8.17 1.49 -5.05
CA GLU A 279 8.68 2.55 -5.95
C GLU A 279 10.02 3.14 -5.47
N ALA A 280 10.17 3.34 -4.16
CA ALA A 280 11.42 3.81 -3.54
C ALA A 280 12.61 2.84 -3.73
N GLN A 281 12.35 1.54 -3.87
CA GLN A 281 13.39 0.54 -4.17
C GLN A 281 13.79 0.59 -5.66
N PHE A 282 12.82 0.79 -6.57
CA PHE A 282 13.12 1.07 -7.97
C PHE A 282 13.92 2.38 -8.14
N ASP A 283 13.54 3.44 -7.44
CA ASP A 283 14.27 4.72 -7.42
C ASP A 283 15.71 4.55 -6.90
N ALA A 284 15.90 3.80 -5.81
CA ALA A 284 17.22 3.50 -5.27
C ALA A 284 18.09 2.71 -6.27
N PHE A 285 17.51 1.70 -6.95
CA PHE A 285 18.20 0.97 -8.01
C PHE A 285 18.61 1.90 -9.17
N VAL A 286 17.68 2.74 -9.63
CA VAL A 286 17.94 3.75 -10.67
C VAL A 286 19.03 4.75 -10.27
N SER A 287 19.11 5.17 -9.01
CA SER A 287 20.21 6.03 -8.54
C SER A 287 21.58 5.39 -8.77
N VAL A 288 21.72 4.10 -8.41
CA VAL A 288 22.97 3.34 -8.63
C VAL A 288 23.32 3.24 -10.12
N LEU A 289 22.31 3.09 -11.00
CA LEU A 289 22.53 3.10 -12.45
C LEU A 289 23.00 4.48 -12.95
N ARG A 290 22.38 5.58 -12.47
CA ARG A 290 22.80 6.96 -12.78
C ARG A 290 24.21 7.27 -12.31
N GLU A 291 24.63 6.69 -11.19
CA GLU A 291 25.98 6.81 -10.60
C GLU A 291 27.03 5.92 -11.30
N THR A 292 26.62 5.08 -12.27
CA THR A 292 27.48 4.11 -12.97
C THR A 292 27.51 4.43 -14.48
N PRO A 293 28.45 5.30 -14.95
CA PRO A 293 28.45 5.80 -16.32
C PRO A 293 28.52 4.73 -17.41
N SER A 294 29.16 3.60 -17.13
CA SER A 294 29.26 2.45 -18.04
C SER A 294 27.93 1.72 -18.29
N LEU A 295 26.89 2.01 -17.52
CA LEU A 295 25.52 1.53 -17.72
C LEU A 295 24.62 2.56 -18.43
N LEU A 296 25.13 3.72 -18.82
CA LEU A 296 24.37 4.78 -19.51
C LEU A 296 24.77 4.87 -21.00
N LEU A 297 23.86 5.34 -21.85
CA LEU A 297 24.10 5.58 -23.29
C LEU A 297 24.92 6.86 -23.59
N LEU A 298 25.60 7.42 -22.58
CA LEU A 298 26.44 8.61 -22.75
C LEU A 298 27.70 8.21 -23.52
N ARG A 299 28.05 9.03 -24.53
CA ARG A 299 29.03 8.67 -25.57
C ARG A 299 30.41 8.26 -25.01
N ASP A 300 31.06 7.37 -25.77
CA ASP A 300 32.47 6.95 -25.64
C ASP A 300 32.80 5.99 -24.48
N ALA A 301 31.82 5.22 -23.99
CA ALA A 301 32.06 4.03 -23.16
C ALA A 301 32.72 2.89 -23.98
N HIS A 302 34.03 2.99 -24.23
CA HIS A 302 34.84 2.01 -24.98
C HIS A 302 35.18 0.73 -24.17
N GLY A 303 34.19 0.09 -23.56
CA GLY A 303 34.37 -1.13 -22.77
C GLY A 303 33.11 -2.00 -22.70
N PRO A 304 33.24 -3.27 -22.28
CA PRO A 304 32.08 -4.11 -21.95
C PRO A 304 31.32 -3.53 -20.75
N PRO A 305 30.01 -3.78 -20.62
CA PRO A 305 29.25 -3.37 -19.45
C PRO A 305 29.81 -4.01 -18.16
N PRO A 306 29.63 -3.36 -17.00
CA PRO A 306 30.04 -3.92 -15.72
C PRO A 306 29.30 -5.23 -15.43
N ALA A 307 29.90 -6.07 -14.59
CA ALA A 307 29.21 -7.25 -14.08
C ALA A 307 28.27 -6.87 -12.93
N LEU A 308 26.99 -7.24 -13.04
CA LEU A 308 25.97 -6.97 -12.03
C LEU A 308 25.79 -8.23 -11.18
N LEU A 309 26.23 -8.22 -9.92
CA LEU A 309 26.15 -9.35 -8.99
C LEU A 309 25.07 -9.10 -7.94
N PHE A 310 24.05 -9.95 -7.88
CA PHE A 310 22.96 -9.87 -6.90
C PHE A 310 23.09 -10.96 -5.84
N SER A 311 22.98 -10.60 -4.56
CA SER A 311 23.00 -11.56 -3.44
C SER A 311 21.88 -11.38 -2.43
N CYS A 312 21.13 -12.45 -2.15
CA CYS A 312 20.19 -12.59 -1.04
C CYS A 312 20.63 -13.72 -0.10
N GLN A 313 19.77 -14.16 0.82
CA GLN A 313 20.08 -15.29 1.71
C GLN A 313 20.37 -16.60 0.93
N THR A 314 19.39 -17.10 0.17
CA THR A 314 19.48 -18.39 -0.55
C THR A 314 20.11 -18.30 -1.94
N GLY A 315 20.05 -17.13 -2.58
CA GLY A 315 20.40 -16.96 -3.99
C GLY A 315 19.29 -17.31 -4.98
N VAL A 316 18.10 -17.62 -4.47
CA VAL A 316 16.91 -17.96 -5.26
C VAL A 316 16.01 -16.72 -5.42
N GLY A 317 14.84 -16.63 -4.78
CA GLY A 317 13.77 -15.66 -5.11
C GLY A 317 14.22 -14.20 -5.31
N ARG A 318 14.71 -13.53 -4.26
CA ARG A 318 15.12 -12.11 -4.31
C ARG A 318 16.32 -11.86 -5.24
N THR A 319 17.31 -12.75 -5.24
CA THR A 319 18.43 -12.71 -6.20
C THR A 319 17.92 -12.81 -7.64
N ASN A 320 16.96 -13.70 -7.92
CA ASN A 320 16.42 -13.88 -9.26
C ASN A 320 15.67 -12.63 -9.75
N LEU A 321 14.90 -11.98 -8.86
CA LEU A 321 14.28 -10.69 -9.16
C LEU A 321 15.34 -9.62 -9.50
N GLY A 322 16.40 -9.52 -8.71
CA GLY A 322 17.54 -8.64 -9.00
C GLY A 322 18.22 -8.95 -10.34
N MET A 323 18.45 -10.23 -10.64
CA MET A 323 19.01 -10.67 -11.93
C MET A 323 18.11 -10.28 -13.11
N VAL A 324 16.78 -10.36 -12.98
CA VAL A 324 15.84 -9.91 -14.03
C VAL A 324 15.95 -8.40 -14.22
N LEU A 325 15.99 -7.61 -13.14
CA LEU A 325 16.21 -6.15 -13.23
C LEU A 325 17.52 -5.82 -13.96
N GLY A 326 18.64 -6.44 -13.57
CA GLY A 326 19.93 -6.26 -14.24
C GLY A 326 19.92 -6.71 -15.71
N THR A 327 19.19 -7.79 -16.03
CA THR A 327 19.04 -8.32 -17.39
C THR A 327 18.28 -7.34 -18.28
N LEU A 328 17.20 -6.72 -17.76
CA LEU A 328 16.46 -5.67 -18.47
C LEU A 328 17.36 -4.46 -18.76
N ILE A 329 18.15 -3.98 -17.79
CA ILE A 329 19.13 -2.90 -18.04
C ILE A 329 20.10 -3.29 -19.17
N LEU A 330 20.64 -4.51 -19.17
CA LEU A 330 21.55 -4.93 -20.23
C LEU A 330 20.86 -5.16 -21.58
N PHE A 331 19.56 -5.48 -21.63
CA PHE A 331 18.80 -5.51 -22.88
C PHE A 331 18.69 -4.12 -23.53
N HIS A 332 18.46 -3.08 -22.72
CA HIS A 332 18.43 -1.69 -23.18
C HIS A 332 19.84 -1.19 -23.55
N HIS A 333 20.85 -1.46 -22.72
CA HIS A 333 22.26 -1.09 -22.98
C HIS A 333 22.79 -1.69 -24.30
N SER A 334 22.52 -2.97 -24.55
CA SER A 334 22.99 -3.67 -25.76
C SER A 334 22.15 -3.39 -27.01
N GLY A 335 21.07 -2.62 -26.91
CA GLY A 335 20.08 -2.44 -27.98
C GLY A 335 19.35 -3.73 -28.36
N THR A 336 19.45 -4.80 -27.58
CA THR A 336 18.70 -6.04 -27.85
C THR A 336 17.21 -5.91 -27.55
N ALA A 337 16.82 -4.98 -26.67
CA ALA A 337 15.44 -4.52 -26.54
C ALA A 337 14.89 -3.92 -27.86
N SER A 338 15.72 -3.32 -28.72
CA SER A 338 15.26 -2.69 -29.97
C SER A 338 15.27 -3.61 -31.20
N ARG A 339 15.61 -4.90 -31.06
CA ARG A 339 15.63 -5.84 -32.19
C ARG A 339 14.25 -6.50 -32.37
N PRO A 340 13.55 -6.28 -33.49
CA PRO A 340 12.40 -7.12 -33.84
C PRO A 340 12.92 -8.50 -34.25
N GLU A 341 12.69 -9.51 -33.41
CA GLU A 341 12.81 -10.90 -33.85
C GLU A 341 11.65 -11.26 -34.79
N ALA A 342 11.89 -12.23 -35.68
CA ALA A 342 10.88 -12.68 -36.62
C ALA A 342 9.75 -13.41 -35.87
N VAL A 343 8.66 -12.68 -35.60
CA VAL A 343 7.47 -13.16 -34.92
C VAL A 343 6.96 -14.44 -35.59
N PRO A 344 6.97 -15.61 -34.91
CA PRO A 344 6.16 -16.73 -35.33
C PRO A 344 4.71 -16.28 -35.22
N LEU A 345 3.88 -16.53 -36.24
CA LEU A 345 2.47 -16.15 -36.26
C LEU A 345 1.67 -16.95 -35.20
N GLN A 346 1.81 -16.60 -33.93
CA GLN A 346 1.13 -17.27 -32.82
C GLN A 346 -0.31 -16.76 -32.74
N THR A 347 -1.23 -17.59 -33.20
CA THR A 347 -2.68 -17.33 -33.22
C THR A 347 -3.38 -17.58 -31.89
N LYS A 348 -2.62 -17.73 -30.79
CA LYS A 348 -3.15 -17.93 -29.43
C LYS A 348 -2.43 -16.99 -28.44
N PRO A 349 -3.16 -16.30 -27.54
CA PRO A 349 -2.54 -15.51 -26.47
C PRO A 349 -1.70 -16.38 -25.54
N LEU A 350 -0.53 -15.88 -25.13
CA LEU A 350 0.30 -16.54 -24.11
C LEU A 350 -0.48 -16.63 -22.77
N PRO A 351 -0.19 -17.61 -21.89
CA PRO A 351 -0.93 -17.78 -20.63
C PRO A 351 -0.99 -16.51 -19.76
N MET A 352 0.11 -15.75 -19.70
CA MET A 352 0.17 -14.48 -18.95
C MET A 352 -0.74 -13.39 -19.55
N GLU A 353 -0.96 -13.38 -20.87
CA GLU A 353 -1.84 -12.42 -21.56
C GLU A 353 -3.33 -12.67 -21.31
N GLN A 354 -3.69 -13.77 -20.63
CA GLN A 354 -5.08 -14.08 -20.26
C GLN A 354 -5.49 -13.37 -18.95
N LEU A 355 -4.54 -12.77 -18.25
CA LEU A 355 -4.74 -12.12 -16.96
C LEU A 355 -5.17 -10.67 -17.13
N GLN A 356 -6.27 -10.29 -16.46
CA GLN A 356 -6.95 -9.01 -16.66
C GLN A 356 -6.00 -7.79 -16.56
N VAL A 357 -5.12 -7.75 -15.56
CA VAL A 357 -4.18 -6.61 -15.37
C VAL A 357 -3.21 -6.45 -16.55
N ILE A 358 -2.77 -7.55 -17.15
CA ILE A 358 -1.86 -7.55 -18.31
C ILE A 358 -2.66 -7.17 -19.56
N GLN A 359 -3.89 -7.66 -19.70
CA GLN A 359 -4.79 -7.22 -20.77
C GLN A 359 -5.04 -5.71 -20.70
N SER A 360 -5.36 -5.16 -19.53
CA SER A 360 -5.53 -3.71 -19.38
C SER A 360 -4.28 -2.95 -19.81
N PHE A 361 -3.09 -3.35 -19.35
CA PHE A 361 -1.82 -2.76 -19.79
C PHE A 361 -1.62 -2.83 -21.32
N LEU A 362 -1.95 -3.96 -21.95
CA LEU A 362 -1.84 -4.14 -23.40
C LEU A 362 -2.81 -3.25 -24.20
N HIS A 363 -3.95 -2.86 -23.63
CA HIS A 363 -4.87 -1.89 -24.23
C HIS A 363 -4.43 -0.44 -23.98
N THR A 364 -3.84 -0.16 -22.81
CA THR A 364 -3.37 1.19 -22.44
C THR A 364 -2.07 1.59 -23.15
N VAL A 365 -1.11 0.67 -23.30
CA VAL A 365 0.26 1.01 -23.72
C VAL A 365 0.55 0.66 -25.19
N PRO A 366 0.89 1.65 -26.05
CA PRO A 366 1.37 1.40 -27.40
C PRO A 366 2.59 0.47 -27.42
N GLN A 367 2.57 -0.57 -28.26
CA GLN A 367 3.59 -1.63 -28.28
C GLN A 367 3.75 -2.41 -26.95
N GLY A 368 2.81 -2.34 -26.01
CA GLY A 368 2.91 -3.02 -24.70
C GLY A 368 3.23 -4.51 -24.79
N ARG A 369 2.78 -5.21 -25.84
CA ARG A 369 3.14 -6.62 -26.14
C ARG A 369 4.65 -6.85 -26.16
N ARG A 370 5.41 -5.96 -26.82
CA ARG A 370 6.89 -6.06 -26.90
C ARG A 370 7.53 -5.87 -25.53
N VAL A 371 7.00 -4.98 -24.69
CA VAL A 371 7.48 -4.75 -23.31
C VAL A 371 7.29 -6.02 -22.47
N VAL A 372 6.13 -6.68 -22.61
CA VAL A 372 5.82 -7.97 -21.96
C VAL A 372 6.76 -9.07 -22.46
N GLU A 373 6.95 -9.21 -23.78
CA GLU A 373 7.85 -10.19 -24.38
C GLU A 373 9.32 -10.02 -23.94
N GLU A 374 9.79 -8.79 -23.76
CA GLU A 374 11.12 -8.49 -23.23
C GLU A 374 11.28 -8.91 -21.76
N VAL A 375 10.29 -8.63 -20.91
CA VAL A 375 10.25 -9.12 -19.51
C VAL A 375 10.22 -10.64 -19.46
N ASP A 376 9.42 -11.25 -20.32
CA ASP A 376 9.33 -12.70 -20.46
C ASP A 376 10.67 -13.34 -20.85
N ARG A 377 11.42 -12.74 -21.78
CA ARG A 377 12.78 -13.16 -22.15
C ARG A 377 13.76 -13.00 -20.97
N ALA A 378 13.68 -11.89 -20.24
CA ALA A 378 14.56 -11.64 -19.09
C ALA A 378 14.32 -12.65 -17.96
N ILE A 379 13.05 -12.98 -17.66
CA ILE A 379 12.69 -14.01 -16.67
C ILE A 379 13.20 -15.38 -17.14
N THR A 380 12.91 -15.79 -18.37
CA THR A 380 13.36 -17.09 -18.90
C THR A 380 14.88 -17.22 -18.96
N ALA A 381 15.62 -16.13 -19.15
CA ALA A 381 17.09 -16.12 -19.06
C ALA A 381 17.61 -16.34 -17.63
N CYS A 382 16.84 -15.92 -16.61
CA CYS A 382 17.16 -16.08 -15.18
C CYS A 382 16.59 -17.38 -14.56
N ALA A 383 15.69 -18.09 -15.25
CA ALA A 383 14.82 -19.16 -14.71
C ALA A 383 15.51 -20.46 -14.26
N GLU A 384 16.84 -20.49 -14.07
CA GLU A 384 17.59 -21.71 -13.73
C GLU A 384 17.22 -22.31 -12.36
N LEU A 385 17.00 -21.47 -11.34
CA LEU A 385 16.61 -21.91 -9.99
C LEU A 385 15.17 -21.60 -9.62
N HIS A 386 14.53 -20.65 -10.32
CA HIS A 386 13.17 -20.19 -10.04
C HIS A 386 12.62 -19.47 -11.27
N ASP A 387 11.48 -19.90 -11.79
CA ASP A 387 10.77 -19.17 -12.86
C ASP A 387 9.62 -18.36 -12.25
N LEU A 388 9.72 -17.04 -12.35
CA LEU A 388 8.71 -16.10 -11.81
C LEU A 388 7.36 -16.21 -12.54
N LYS A 389 7.32 -16.67 -13.80
CA LYS A 389 6.07 -16.87 -14.55
C LYS A 389 5.38 -18.15 -14.13
N GLU A 390 6.12 -19.25 -13.99
CA GLU A 390 5.52 -20.48 -13.46
C GLU A 390 5.09 -20.33 -12.00
N GLU A 391 5.78 -19.53 -11.18
CA GLU A 391 5.29 -19.15 -9.84
C GLU A 391 3.90 -18.49 -9.92
N VAL A 392 3.70 -17.51 -10.82
CA VAL A 392 2.41 -16.84 -11.02
C VAL A 392 1.33 -17.83 -11.47
N LEU A 393 1.62 -18.59 -12.53
CA LEU A 393 0.66 -19.53 -13.13
C LEU A 393 0.30 -20.67 -12.15
N GLU A 394 1.26 -21.17 -11.36
CA GLU A 394 0.99 -22.21 -10.37
C GLU A 394 0.17 -21.67 -9.19
N ASN A 395 0.46 -20.46 -8.70
CA ASN A 395 -0.35 -19.83 -7.65
C ASN A 395 -1.79 -19.51 -8.14
N GLN A 396 -1.96 -19.17 -9.42
CA GLN A 396 -3.29 -18.98 -10.02
C GLN A 396 -4.05 -20.30 -10.16
N ARG A 397 -3.42 -21.35 -10.69
CA ARG A 397 -4.01 -22.71 -10.74
C ARG A 397 -4.42 -23.20 -9.34
N LYS A 398 -3.59 -22.94 -8.32
CA LYS A 398 -3.90 -23.25 -6.91
C LYS A 398 -5.09 -22.45 -6.37
N LEU A 399 -5.30 -21.23 -6.84
CA LEU A 399 -6.41 -20.37 -6.44
C LEU A 399 -7.73 -20.77 -7.14
N GLU A 400 -7.68 -21.08 -8.44
CA GLU A 400 -8.81 -21.57 -9.24
C GLU A 400 -9.29 -22.96 -8.79
N GLY A 401 -8.38 -23.81 -8.29
CA GLY A 401 -8.69 -25.14 -7.77
C GLY A 401 -9.46 -25.15 -6.44
N ILE A 402 -9.61 -24.00 -5.76
CA ILE A 402 -10.36 -23.89 -4.51
C ILE A 402 -11.86 -23.89 -4.83
N ARG A 403 -12.54 -24.99 -4.49
CA ARG A 403 -14.01 -25.06 -4.56
C ARG A 403 -14.64 -24.09 -3.54
N PRO A 404 -15.78 -23.46 -3.87
CA PRO A 404 -16.57 -22.71 -2.90
C PRO A 404 -17.29 -23.68 -1.95
N GLU A 405 -16.55 -24.23 -0.99
CA GLU A 405 -17.12 -25.03 0.11
C GLU A 405 -17.55 -24.14 1.28
N SER A 406 -18.50 -24.65 2.07
CA SER A 406 -19.29 -23.89 3.04
C SER A 406 -18.46 -23.04 4.01
N PRO A 407 -18.94 -21.84 4.43
CA PRO A 407 -18.15 -20.81 5.12
C PRO A 407 -17.73 -21.13 6.58
N ALA A 408 -17.70 -22.39 6.99
CA ALA A 408 -17.50 -22.82 8.37
C ALA A 408 -16.07 -23.33 8.69
N GLN A 409 -15.27 -23.76 7.72
CA GLN A 409 -13.92 -24.33 7.94
C GLN A 409 -12.98 -24.05 6.75
N GLY A 410 -12.02 -23.13 6.90
CA GLY A 410 -10.95 -22.93 5.89
C GLY A 410 -10.39 -21.52 5.67
N SER A 411 -10.76 -20.51 6.46
CA SER A 411 -10.43 -19.09 6.18
C SER A 411 -8.92 -18.79 6.05
N GLY A 412 -8.07 -19.32 6.94
CA GLY A 412 -6.64 -18.99 6.96
C GLY A 412 -5.85 -19.52 5.76
N SER A 413 -6.11 -20.76 5.31
CA SER A 413 -5.38 -21.37 4.19
C SER A 413 -5.78 -20.75 2.85
N GLN A 414 -7.07 -20.53 2.62
CA GLN A 414 -7.56 -19.87 1.39
C GLN A 414 -7.04 -18.42 1.28
N HIS A 415 -7.01 -17.67 2.39
CA HIS A 415 -6.47 -16.32 2.42
C HIS A 415 -4.97 -16.29 2.08
N SER A 416 -4.16 -17.20 2.63
CA SER A 416 -2.72 -17.25 2.33
C SER A 416 -2.42 -17.63 0.87
N VAL A 417 -3.19 -18.54 0.26
CA VAL A 417 -3.07 -18.88 -1.18
C VAL A 417 -3.44 -17.67 -2.05
N ARG A 418 -4.55 -16.99 -1.75
CA ARG A 418 -4.98 -15.78 -2.47
C ARG A 418 -3.94 -14.67 -2.39
N GLN A 419 -3.38 -14.41 -1.20
CA GLN A 419 -2.32 -13.43 -1.03
C GLN A 419 -1.05 -13.79 -1.81
N ARG A 420 -0.64 -15.08 -1.84
CA ARG A 420 0.52 -15.53 -2.60
C ARG A 420 0.33 -15.31 -4.10
N ALA A 421 -0.83 -15.68 -4.66
CA ALA A 421 -1.16 -15.45 -6.06
C ALA A 421 -1.13 -13.96 -6.45
N LEU A 422 -1.75 -13.10 -5.63
CA LEU A 422 -1.73 -11.64 -5.83
C LEU A 422 -0.30 -11.09 -5.76
N ARG A 423 0.50 -11.45 -4.75
CA ARG A 423 1.89 -10.98 -4.59
C ARG A 423 2.80 -11.42 -5.74
N SER A 424 2.65 -12.65 -6.26
CA SER A 424 3.42 -13.09 -7.43
C SER A 424 3.01 -12.35 -8.70
N LEU A 425 1.70 -12.12 -8.92
CA LEU A 425 1.22 -11.38 -10.09
C LEU A 425 1.63 -9.89 -10.02
N GLU A 426 1.51 -9.27 -8.85
CA GLU A 426 1.98 -7.91 -8.55
C GLU A 426 3.47 -7.77 -8.90
N ARG A 427 4.32 -8.70 -8.46
CA ARG A 427 5.75 -8.75 -8.80
C ARG A 427 6.00 -8.79 -10.31
N TYR A 428 5.30 -9.66 -11.05
CA TYR A 428 5.44 -9.74 -12.51
C TYR A 428 4.95 -8.46 -13.20
N PHE A 429 3.84 -7.89 -12.73
CA PHE A 429 3.29 -6.66 -13.30
C PHE A 429 4.20 -5.45 -13.11
N TYR A 430 4.83 -5.29 -11.94
CA TYR A 430 5.82 -4.24 -11.71
C TYR A 430 7.09 -4.40 -12.56
N LEU A 431 7.46 -5.62 -12.97
CA LEU A 431 8.54 -5.81 -13.95
C LEU A 431 8.15 -5.28 -15.35
N ILE A 432 6.88 -5.41 -15.74
CA ILE A 432 6.35 -4.80 -16.99
C ILE A 432 6.37 -3.28 -16.89
N LEU A 433 5.86 -2.71 -15.79
CA LEU A 433 5.90 -1.26 -15.56
C LEU A 433 7.35 -0.73 -15.55
N PHE A 434 8.27 -1.42 -14.88
CA PHE A 434 9.68 -1.04 -14.87
C PHE A 434 10.32 -1.14 -16.25
N ASN A 435 10.05 -2.17 -17.05
CA ASN A 435 10.58 -2.24 -18.41
C ASN A 435 9.98 -1.15 -19.32
N TYR A 436 8.71 -0.77 -19.15
CA TYR A 436 8.13 0.37 -19.87
C TYR A 436 8.80 1.70 -19.47
N TYR A 437 9.04 1.91 -18.17
CA TYR A 437 9.87 3.01 -17.66
C TYR A 437 11.27 3.03 -18.31
N LEU A 438 11.91 1.87 -18.51
CA LEU A 438 13.21 1.80 -19.19
C LEU A 438 13.13 2.27 -20.65
N HIS A 439 12.11 1.90 -21.43
CA HIS A 439 11.96 2.40 -22.82
C HIS A 439 11.92 3.92 -22.90
N GLU A 440 11.26 4.58 -21.96
CA GLU A 440 11.15 6.04 -21.96
C GLU A 440 12.34 6.74 -21.30
N GLN A 441 12.83 6.23 -20.17
CA GLN A 441 13.78 6.95 -19.31
C GLN A 441 15.24 6.52 -19.49
N TYR A 442 15.52 5.31 -19.99
CA TYR A 442 16.90 4.88 -20.27
C TYR A 442 17.60 5.75 -21.34
N PRO A 443 16.95 6.12 -22.48
CA PRO A 443 17.53 7.06 -23.45
C PRO A 443 17.74 8.47 -22.89
N LEU A 444 16.98 8.83 -21.85
CA LEU A 444 17.05 10.13 -21.16
C LEU A 444 17.98 10.13 -19.94
N ALA A 445 18.82 9.10 -19.79
CA ALA A 445 19.70 8.89 -18.64
C ALA A 445 18.98 8.99 -17.28
N PHE A 446 17.75 8.46 -17.22
CA PHE A 446 16.86 8.45 -16.07
C PHE A 446 16.52 9.85 -15.52
N ALA A 447 16.16 10.77 -16.41
CA ALA A 447 15.78 12.14 -16.05
C ALA A 447 14.71 12.20 -14.94
N LEU A 448 13.69 11.32 -15.02
CA LEU A 448 12.73 11.07 -13.95
C LEU A 448 13.08 9.79 -13.18
N SER A 449 12.82 9.79 -11.87
CA SER A 449 12.81 8.57 -11.06
C SER A 449 11.56 7.72 -11.40
N PHE A 450 11.56 6.44 -11.03
CA PHE A 450 10.45 5.53 -11.32
C PHE A 450 9.15 6.00 -10.66
N SER A 451 9.20 6.40 -9.38
CA SER A 451 8.04 6.97 -8.66
C SER A 451 7.43 8.16 -9.39
N ARG A 452 8.24 9.18 -9.68
CA ARG A 452 7.81 10.42 -10.37
C ARG A 452 7.28 10.15 -11.77
N TRP A 453 7.88 9.21 -12.49
CA TRP A 453 7.40 8.79 -13.80
C TRP A 453 6.06 8.07 -13.70
N LEU A 454 5.86 7.19 -12.71
CA LEU A 454 4.60 6.47 -12.52
C LEU A 454 3.48 7.43 -12.10
N CYS A 455 3.76 8.42 -11.25
CA CYS A 455 2.82 9.51 -10.94
C CYS A 455 2.44 10.35 -12.17
N ALA A 456 3.32 10.46 -13.18
CA ALA A 456 3.04 11.16 -14.44
C ALA A 456 2.22 10.30 -15.43
N HIS A 457 2.07 9.00 -15.16
CA HIS A 457 1.29 8.03 -15.94
C HIS A 457 0.14 7.47 -15.09
N PRO A 458 -0.86 8.30 -14.73
CA PRO A 458 -1.91 7.92 -13.79
C PRO A 458 -2.79 6.78 -14.32
N GLU A 459 -2.88 6.57 -15.63
CA GLU A 459 -3.48 5.39 -16.26
C GLU A 459 -2.72 4.10 -15.96
N LEU A 460 -1.39 4.13 -15.78
CA LEU A 460 -0.58 2.98 -15.39
C LEU A 460 -0.56 2.77 -13.87
N TYR A 461 -0.50 3.85 -13.09
CA TYR A 461 -0.56 3.82 -11.62
C TYR A 461 -1.86 3.16 -11.10
N ARG A 462 -2.96 3.24 -11.86
CA ARG A 462 -4.24 2.59 -11.54
C ARG A 462 -4.25 1.07 -11.75
N LEU A 463 -3.48 0.56 -12.71
CA LEU A 463 -3.55 -0.86 -13.08
C LEU A 463 -3.23 -1.83 -11.93
N PRO A 464 -2.23 -1.59 -11.05
CA PRO A 464 -2.01 -2.39 -9.84
C PRO A 464 -3.22 -2.42 -8.88
N VAL A 465 -4.05 -1.37 -8.85
CA VAL A 465 -5.28 -1.35 -8.02
C VAL A 465 -6.34 -2.30 -8.59
N THR A 466 -6.34 -2.53 -9.91
CA THR A 466 -7.24 -3.48 -10.58
C THR A 466 -6.83 -4.96 -10.42
N LEU A 467 -5.74 -5.26 -9.70
CA LEU A 467 -5.24 -6.62 -9.41
C LEU A 467 -6.26 -7.46 -8.62
N THR A 468 -7.25 -7.99 -9.32
CA THR A 468 -8.29 -8.82 -8.74
C THR A 468 -7.92 -10.29 -8.87
N SER A 469 -8.31 -11.08 -7.87
CA SER A 469 -8.08 -12.53 -7.79
C SER A 469 -8.97 -13.37 -8.72
N ALA A 470 -9.69 -12.75 -9.65
CA ALA A 470 -10.63 -13.40 -10.56
C ALA A 470 -10.15 -13.21 -12.00
N GLY A 471 -10.07 -14.30 -12.76
CA GLY A 471 -9.83 -14.24 -14.19
C GLY A 471 -11.02 -13.64 -14.96
N PRO A 472 -10.87 -13.41 -16.28
CA PRO A 472 -11.95 -12.86 -17.11
C PRO A 472 -13.18 -13.77 -17.07
N VAL A 473 -14.30 -13.24 -16.54
CA VAL A 473 -15.52 -14.03 -16.33
C VAL A 473 -16.42 -13.92 -17.57
N VAL A 474 -16.80 -15.07 -18.12
CA VAL A 474 -17.67 -15.13 -19.30
C VAL A 474 -19.12 -14.79 -18.90
N PRO A 475 -19.84 -13.91 -19.61
CA PRO A 475 -21.21 -13.51 -19.24
C PRO A 475 -22.21 -14.67 -19.06
N GLY A 476 -22.08 -15.78 -19.79
CA GLY A 476 -22.91 -16.97 -19.60
C GLY A 476 -22.74 -17.65 -18.23
N ASP A 477 -21.53 -17.57 -17.66
CA ASP A 477 -21.25 -18.04 -16.29
C ASP A 477 -21.88 -17.11 -15.26
N LEU A 478 -21.96 -15.80 -15.53
CA LEU A 478 -22.60 -14.82 -14.64
C LEU A 478 -24.09 -15.08 -14.49
N ILE A 479 -24.79 -15.35 -15.61
CA ILE A 479 -26.24 -15.60 -15.62
C ILE A 479 -26.56 -16.96 -14.97
N THR A 480 -25.69 -17.96 -15.09
CA THR A 480 -25.92 -19.30 -14.51
C THR A 480 -25.48 -19.44 -13.05
N LYS A 481 -24.51 -18.63 -12.58
CA LYS A 481 -24.01 -18.65 -11.19
C LYS A 481 -24.60 -17.54 -10.30
N GLY A 482 -25.03 -16.43 -10.89
CA GLY A 482 -25.61 -15.28 -10.17
C GLY A 482 -27.05 -15.54 -9.73
N SER A 483 -27.50 -14.82 -8.68
CA SER A 483 -28.88 -14.86 -8.22
C SER A 483 -29.63 -13.59 -8.60
N LEU A 484 -30.69 -13.74 -9.40
CA LEU A 484 -31.61 -12.65 -9.71
C LEU A 484 -32.59 -12.46 -8.54
N GLY A 485 -32.37 -11.42 -7.75
CA GLY A 485 -33.27 -11.03 -6.66
C GLY A 485 -34.25 -9.94 -7.11
N ALA A 486 -35.46 -9.93 -6.56
CA ALA A 486 -36.27 -8.70 -6.55
C ALA A 486 -35.61 -7.68 -5.60
N ASP A 487 -35.66 -6.41 -5.95
CA ASP A 487 -35.13 -5.35 -5.11
C ASP A 487 -36.10 -5.05 -3.96
N ASP A 488 -35.63 -5.14 -2.72
CA ASP A 488 -36.38 -4.63 -1.56
C ASP A 488 -36.21 -3.12 -1.49
N LEU A 489 -37.13 -2.42 -2.16
CA LEU A 489 -37.20 -0.96 -2.18
C LEU A 489 -38.05 -0.39 -1.02
N VAL A 490 -38.71 -1.23 -0.21
CA VAL A 490 -39.66 -0.77 0.82
C VAL A 490 -39.01 -0.75 2.22
N SER A 491 -38.29 -1.81 2.61
CA SER A 491 -37.57 -1.83 3.89
C SER A 491 -36.56 -0.69 4.09
N PRO A 492 -35.86 -0.17 3.05
CA PRO A 492 -34.93 0.95 3.22
C PRO A 492 -35.55 2.36 3.14
N ASP A 493 -36.88 2.54 3.04
CA ASP A 493 -37.52 3.87 2.91
C ASP A 493 -37.53 4.69 4.23
N ALA A 494 -36.35 5.16 4.63
CA ALA A 494 -36.16 5.93 5.86
C ALA A 494 -36.82 7.32 5.81
N LEU A 495 -37.05 7.88 4.62
CA LEU A 495 -37.78 9.15 4.43
C LEU A 495 -39.29 8.99 4.20
N SER A 496 -39.81 7.75 4.15
CA SER A 496 -41.24 7.45 3.93
C SER A 496 -41.84 7.99 2.62
N THR A 497 -41.01 8.22 1.59
CA THR A 497 -41.43 8.88 0.35
C THR A 497 -42.16 7.97 -0.64
N VAL A 498 -42.16 6.65 -0.41
CA VAL A 498 -42.87 5.68 -1.28
C VAL A 498 -44.35 6.05 -1.45
N ARG A 499 -44.99 6.61 -0.41
CA ARG A 499 -46.39 7.03 -0.46
C ARG A 499 -46.67 8.26 -1.32
N GLU A 500 -45.67 9.12 -1.51
CA GLU A 500 -45.82 10.40 -2.22
C GLU A 500 -45.28 10.34 -3.65
N MET A 501 -44.20 9.59 -3.87
CA MET A 501 -43.42 9.57 -5.12
C MET A 501 -43.35 8.19 -5.79
N ASP A 502 -44.03 7.18 -5.25
CA ASP A 502 -43.88 5.75 -5.62
C ASP A 502 -42.43 5.20 -5.50
N VAL A 503 -41.54 5.91 -4.80
CA VAL A 503 -40.13 5.52 -4.62
C VAL A 503 -39.59 5.91 -3.24
N ALA A 504 -38.63 5.14 -2.73
CA ALA A 504 -38.00 5.37 -1.44
C ALA A 504 -36.92 6.47 -1.47
N ASN A 505 -36.75 7.14 -0.32
CA ASN A 505 -35.70 8.12 -0.05
C ASN A 505 -35.58 9.28 -1.07
N PHE A 506 -36.68 9.68 -1.72
CA PHE A 506 -36.71 10.83 -2.65
C PHE A 506 -36.50 12.14 -1.90
N ARG A 507 -35.44 12.88 -2.22
CA ARG A 507 -35.09 14.14 -1.55
C ARG A 507 -34.45 15.14 -2.51
N ARG A 508 -34.39 16.39 -2.07
CA ARG A 508 -33.77 17.52 -2.78
C ARG A 508 -32.77 18.21 -1.86
N VAL A 509 -31.61 18.61 -2.39
CA VAL A 509 -30.68 19.50 -1.68
C VAL A 509 -31.29 20.90 -1.54
N PRO A 510 -31.29 21.52 -0.34
CA PRO A 510 -31.83 22.86 -0.13
C PRO A 510 -31.30 23.89 -1.13
N ARG A 511 -32.22 24.65 -1.73
CA ARG A 511 -31.97 25.73 -2.72
C ARG A 511 -31.29 25.31 -4.04
N MET A 512 -30.73 24.11 -4.16
CA MET A 512 -30.07 23.61 -5.38
C MET A 512 -31.00 22.75 -6.24
N PRO A 513 -30.73 22.58 -7.56
CA PRO A 513 -31.50 21.69 -8.43
C PRO A 513 -30.96 20.24 -8.40
N ILE A 514 -30.52 19.77 -7.21
CA ILE A 514 -29.91 18.45 -7.01
C ILE A 514 -30.87 17.58 -6.19
N TYR A 515 -31.06 16.34 -6.64
CA TYR A 515 -32.02 15.38 -6.10
C TYR A 515 -31.39 13.99 -5.95
N GLY A 516 -31.92 13.21 -5.00
CA GLY A 516 -31.51 11.82 -4.78
C GLY A 516 -32.71 10.93 -4.51
N THR A 517 -32.65 9.66 -4.90
CA THR A 517 -33.74 8.69 -4.76
C THR A 517 -33.24 7.25 -4.79
N ALA A 518 -34.02 6.31 -4.25
CA ALA A 518 -33.88 4.89 -4.57
C ALA A 518 -34.17 4.63 -6.05
N GLN A 519 -33.84 3.43 -6.52
CA GLN A 519 -34.08 2.98 -7.89
C GLN A 519 -35.59 3.08 -8.21
N PRO A 520 -36.03 3.95 -9.14
CA PRO A 520 -37.44 4.03 -9.51
C PRO A 520 -37.80 2.91 -10.50
N SER A 521 -39.08 2.51 -10.49
CA SER A 521 -39.74 1.87 -11.61
C SER A 521 -40.22 2.91 -12.64
N ALA A 522 -40.64 2.48 -13.84
CA ALA A 522 -41.21 3.34 -14.87
C ALA A 522 -42.37 4.22 -14.35
N LYS A 523 -43.25 3.65 -13.52
CA LYS A 523 -44.35 4.40 -12.88
C LYS A 523 -43.81 5.54 -12.02
N ALA A 524 -42.89 5.24 -11.11
CA ALA A 524 -42.31 6.22 -10.20
C ALA A 524 -41.49 7.28 -10.96
N LEU A 525 -40.73 6.89 -11.97
CA LEU A 525 -40.00 7.79 -12.86
C LEU A 525 -40.95 8.82 -13.52
N GLY A 526 -42.12 8.38 -13.99
CA GLY A 526 -43.16 9.27 -14.50
C GLY A 526 -43.62 10.31 -13.47
N SER A 527 -43.94 9.88 -12.25
CA SER A 527 -44.34 10.75 -11.12
C SER A 527 -43.26 11.79 -10.77
N ILE A 528 -42.00 11.34 -10.69
CA ILE A 528 -40.85 12.20 -10.37
C ILE A 528 -40.61 13.23 -11.48
N LEU A 529 -40.64 12.85 -12.75
CA LEU A 529 -40.46 13.79 -13.86
C LEU A 529 -41.56 14.85 -13.90
N ALA A 530 -42.81 14.46 -13.63
CA ALA A 530 -43.92 15.41 -13.52
C ALA A 530 -43.74 16.39 -12.35
N TYR A 531 -43.21 15.93 -11.21
CA TYR A 531 -42.86 16.80 -10.08
C TYR A 531 -41.72 17.78 -10.41
N LEU A 532 -40.67 17.31 -11.10
CA LEU A 532 -39.48 18.10 -11.44
C LEU A 532 -39.78 19.19 -12.48
N THR A 533 -40.66 18.89 -13.43
CA THR A 533 -41.07 19.81 -14.51
C THR A 533 -42.28 20.69 -14.16
N ASP A 534 -42.78 20.63 -12.92
CA ASP A 534 -43.98 21.36 -12.50
C ASP A 534 -43.85 22.90 -12.55
N THR A 535 -44.97 23.60 -12.39
CA THR A 535 -45.01 25.06 -12.43
C THR A 535 -44.27 25.77 -11.29
N LYS A 536 -43.82 25.04 -10.26
CA LYS A 536 -43.06 25.57 -9.10
C LYS A 536 -41.55 25.39 -9.27
N ARG A 537 -41.11 24.23 -9.80
CA ARG A 537 -39.69 23.86 -9.98
C ARG A 537 -39.18 24.26 -11.37
N LYS A 538 -40.00 24.11 -12.40
CA LYS A 538 -39.75 24.54 -13.79
C LYS A 538 -38.42 24.04 -14.38
N LEU A 539 -37.95 22.86 -13.99
CA LEU A 539 -36.71 22.30 -14.53
C LEU A 539 -36.90 21.98 -16.01
N ARG A 540 -36.11 22.65 -16.86
CA ARG A 540 -36.20 22.51 -18.33
C ARG A 540 -35.38 21.35 -18.86
N GLN A 541 -34.31 20.98 -18.17
CA GLN A 541 -33.43 19.85 -18.48
C GLN A 541 -33.24 19.02 -17.21
N VAL A 542 -33.31 17.70 -17.35
CA VAL A 542 -33.10 16.75 -16.25
C VAL A 542 -32.03 15.76 -16.67
N VAL A 543 -30.98 15.65 -15.87
CA VAL A 543 -29.90 14.68 -16.04
C VAL A 543 -30.02 13.68 -14.91
N TRP A 544 -30.32 12.44 -15.27
CA TRP A 544 -30.42 11.32 -14.34
C TRP A 544 -29.14 10.49 -14.39
N VAL A 545 -28.54 10.25 -13.22
CA VAL A 545 -27.33 9.44 -13.07
C VAL A 545 -27.65 8.23 -12.19
N ASN A 546 -27.63 7.05 -12.81
CA ASN A 546 -27.77 5.78 -12.11
C ASN A 546 -26.39 5.27 -11.70
N LEU A 547 -26.21 5.00 -10.40
CA LEU A 547 -24.94 4.71 -9.75
C LEU A 547 -24.68 3.22 -9.54
N ARG A 548 -25.52 2.35 -10.10
CA ARG A 548 -25.54 0.92 -9.80
C ARG A 548 -24.53 0.13 -10.62
N GLU A 549 -23.61 -0.55 -9.94
CA GLU A 549 -22.68 -1.53 -10.52
C GLU A 549 -23.33 -2.89 -10.84
N GLU A 550 -24.48 -3.20 -10.22
CA GLU A 550 -25.18 -4.46 -10.47
C GLU A 550 -25.96 -4.38 -11.79
N ALA A 551 -26.18 -5.50 -12.47
CA ALA A 551 -27.07 -5.53 -13.64
C ALA A 551 -28.53 -5.48 -13.16
N VAL A 552 -29.29 -4.50 -13.65
CA VAL A 552 -30.66 -4.20 -13.21
C VAL A 552 -31.63 -4.25 -14.38
N LEU A 553 -32.75 -4.95 -14.17
CA LEU A 553 -33.87 -5.02 -15.11
C LEU A 553 -35.16 -4.62 -14.39
N GLU A 554 -36.08 -3.97 -15.10
CA GLU A 554 -37.47 -3.84 -14.66
C GLU A 554 -38.29 -4.98 -15.26
N CYS A 555 -38.88 -5.81 -14.41
CA CYS A 555 -39.74 -6.90 -14.79
C CYS A 555 -41.12 -6.75 -14.14
N ASP A 556 -42.19 -6.75 -14.94
CA ASP A 556 -43.58 -6.60 -14.46
C ASP A 556 -43.76 -5.44 -13.46
N GLY A 557 -43.14 -4.30 -13.76
CA GLY A 557 -43.19 -3.06 -12.97
C GLY A 557 -42.32 -3.03 -11.71
N HIS A 558 -41.53 -4.07 -11.45
CA HIS A 558 -40.65 -4.20 -10.28
C HIS A 558 -39.19 -4.31 -10.72
N THR A 559 -38.24 -3.74 -9.97
CA THR A 559 -36.82 -3.86 -10.33
C THR A 559 -36.20 -5.13 -9.73
N HIS A 560 -35.37 -5.77 -10.54
CA HIS A 560 -34.65 -6.99 -10.22
C HIS A 560 -33.17 -6.80 -10.49
N SER A 561 -32.33 -7.30 -9.58
CA SER A 561 -30.89 -7.16 -9.65
C SER A 561 -30.20 -8.51 -9.66
N LEU A 562 -29.29 -8.71 -10.62
CA LEU A 562 -28.40 -9.86 -10.64
C LEU A 562 -27.27 -9.61 -9.63
N ARG A 563 -27.32 -10.29 -8.48
CA ARG A 563 -26.25 -10.22 -7.48
C ARG A 563 -25.07 -11.09 -7.93
N TRP A 564 -23.92 -10.47 -8.11
CA TRP A 564 -22.70 -11.10 -8.59
C TRP A 564 -21.54 -10.91 -7.59
N PRO A 565 -20.88 -11.99 -7.12
CA PRO A 565 -19.79 -11.90 -6.14
C PRO A 565 -18.37 -11.74 -6.73
N GLY A 566 -18.24 -11.43 -8.03
CA GLY A 566 -16.94 -11.26 -8.68
C GLY A 566 -16.52 -9.79 -8.87
N PRO A 567 -15.54 -9.52 -9.76
CA PRO A 567 -14.97 -8.17 -9.94
C PRO A 567 -16.01 -7.17 -10.47
N PRO A 568 -15.85 -5.86 -10.18
CA PRO A 568 -16.61 -4.81 -10.84
C PRO A 568 -16.35 -4.84 -12.35
N MET A 569 -17.40 -4.58 -13.14
CA MET A 569 -17.37 -4.66 -14.61
C MET A 569 -17.32 -3.26 -15.23
N ALA A 570 -16.71 -3.17 -16.41
CA ALA A 570 -16.76 -1.94 -17.20
C ALA A 570 -18.21 -1.68 -17.69
N LEU A 571 -18.54 -0.41 -17.97
CA LEU A 571 -19.90 0.00 -18.36
C LEU A 571 -20.45 -0.80 -19.54
N ASP A 572 -19.68 -0.93 -20.63
CA ASP A 572 -20.10 -1.66 -21.84
C ASP A 572 -20.38 -3.16 -21.55
N GLN A 573 -19.62 -3.76 -20.62
CA GLN A 573 -19.83 -5.14 -20.18
C GLN A 573 -21.12 -5.26 -19.35
N LEU A 574 -21.40 -4.28 -18.48
CA LEU A 574 -22.60 -4.24 -17.65
C LEU A 574 -23.86 -4.06 -18.51
N GLU A 575 -23.86 -3.14 -19.48
CA GLU A 575 -24.99 -2.95 -20.41
C GLU A 575 -25.20 -4.16 -21.34
N SER A 576 -24.11 -4.80 -21.78
CA SER A 576 -24.18 -6.07 -22.51
C SER A 576 -24.78 -7.19 -21.66
N LEU A 577 -24.41 -7.28 -20.37
CA LEU A 577 -24.96 -8.25 -19.44
C LEU A 577 -26.45 -8.01 -19.16
N GLU A 578 -26.89 -6.76 -18.98
CA GLU A 578 -28.32 -6.43 -18.84
C GLU A 578 -29.10 -6.87 -20.09
N THR A 579 -28.56 -6.64 -21.29
CA THR A 579 -29.19 -7.07 -22.56
C THR A 579 -29.24 -8.60 -22.70
N GLN A 580 -28.17 -9.30 -22.34
CA GLN A 580 -28.12 -10.77 -22.38
C GLN A 580 -29.04 -11.41 -21.33
N LEU A 581 -29.10 -10.85 -20.12
CA LEU A 581 -29.99 -11.28 -19.05
C LEU A 581 -31.46 -11.10 -19.45
N LYS A 582 -31.81 -9.94 -20.04
CA LYS A 582 -33.14 -9.71 -20.62
C LYS A 582 -33.48 -10.76 -21.68
N ALA A 583 -32.56 -11.04 -22.60
CA ALA A 583 -32.78 -12.04 -23.64
C ALA A 583 -33.01 -13.44 -23.04
N HIS A 584 -32.20 -13.84 -22.05
CA HIS A 584 -32.32 -15.12 -21.36
C HIS A 584 -33.66 -15.28 -20.62
N LEU A 585 -34.11 -14.24 -19.91
CA LEU A 585 -35.41 -14.23 -19.23
C LEU A 585 -36.61 -14.19 -20.19
N SER A 586 -36.41 -13.74 -21.42
CA SER A 586 -37.43 -13.67 -22.47
C SER A 586 -37.55 -14.97 -23.29
N THR A 587 -36.52 -15.81 -23.31
CA THR A 587 -36.54 -17.08 -24.05
C THR A 587 -37.32 -18.19 -23.32
N PRO A 588 -38.20 -18.95 -24.00
CA PRO A 588 -38.84 -20.11 -23.39
C PRO A 588 -37.79 -21.21 -23.10
N PRO A 589 -37.85 -21.89 -21.95
CA PRO A 589 -36.87 -22.92 -21.62
C PRO A 589 -37.03 -24.14 -22.55
N PRO A 590 -35.92 -24.80 -22.94
CA PRO A 590 -35.99 -26.13 -23.53
C PRO A 590 -36.61 -27.11 -22.52
N THR A 591 -37.40 -28.05 -23.00
CA THR A 591 -38.22 -28.97 -22.19
C THR A 591 -37.39 -30.00 -21.41
N VAL A 592 -36.84 -29.62 -20.25
CA VAL A 592 -36.30 -30.53 -19.22
C VAL A 592 -36.62 -30.01 -17.82
N GLU A 593 -36.79 -30.93 -16.87
CA GLU A 593 -37.13 -30.67 -15.47
C GLU A 593 -36.02 -29.92 -14.72
N GLY A 594 -36.34 -28.71 -14.23
CA GLY A 594 -35.48 -27.90 -13.39
C GLY A 594 -36.31 -26.88 -12.57
N PRO A 595 -35.70 -26.18 -11.59
CA PRO A 595 -36.40 -25.17 -10.80
C PRO A 595 -36.98 -24.09 -11.72
N ARG A 596 -38.28 -23.84 -11.64
CA ARG A 596 -38.98 -22.89 -12.52
C ARG A 596 -38.48 -21.47 -12.25
N ALA A 597 -37.71 -20.91 -13.18
CA ALA A 597 -37.41 -19.48 -13.18
C ALA A 597 -38.71 -18.66 -13.25
N PRO A 598 -38.79 -17.50 -12.57
CA PRO A 598 -39.97 -16.63 -12.65
C PRO A 598 -40.17 -16.14 -14.08
N ARG A 599 -41.37 -16.38 -14.64
CA ARG A 599 -41.71 -15.97 -16.01
C ARG A 599 -42.38 -14.61 -15.99
N PHE A 600 -41.63 -13.58 -16.36
CA PHE A 600 -42.11 -12.21 -16.47
C PHE A 600 -42.91 -11.99 -17.77
N GLN A 601 -43.89 -11.09 -17.76
CA GLN A 601 -44.65 -10.70 -18.96
C GLN A 601 -43.97 -9.57 -19.72
N THR A 602 -43.28 -8.70 -18.98
CA THR A 602 -42.51 -7.56 -19.43
C THR A 602 -41.13 -7.59 -18.78
N CYS A 603 -40.10 -7.26 -19.54
CA CYS A 603 -38.71 -7.20 -19.07
C CYS A 603 -37.98 -6.13 -19.86
N LEU A 604 -37.47 -5.11 -19.17
CA LEU A 604 -36.85 -3.92 -19.75
C LEU A 604 -35.49 -3.66 -19.08
N THR A 605 -34.50 -3.20 -19.86
CA THR A 605 -33.27 -2.64 -19.28
C THR A 605 -33.54 -1.24 -18.75
N MET A 606 -32.72 -0.74 -17.83
CA MET A 606 -32.91 0.63 -17.34
C MET A 606 -32.77 1.67 -18.47
N GLN A 607 -31.89 1.42 -19.44
CA GLN A 607 -31.76 2.25 -20.66
C GLN A 607 -33.10 2.38 -21.42
N GLU A 608 -33.87 1.28 -21.53
CA GLU A 608 -35.17 1.25 -22.18
C GLU A 608 -36.25 1.97 -21.35
N VAL A 609 -36.29 1.72 -20.04
CA VAL A 609 -37.22 2.41 -19.10
C VAL A 609 -37.05 3.93 -19.22
N PHE A 610 -35.82 4.44 -19.09
CA PHE A 610 -35.55 5.88 -19.22
C PHE A 610 -35.84 6.42 -20.63
N SER A 611 -35.64 5.62 -21.67
CA SER A 611 -35.93 6.01 -23.05
C SER A 611 -37.43 6.19 -23.31
N GLN A 612 -38.30 5.36 -22.71
CA GLN A 612 -39.76 5.49 -22.84
C GLN A 612 -40.27 6.84 -22.34
N HIS A 613 -39.67 7.39 -21.28
CA HIS A 613 -40.09 8.67 -20.70
C HIS A 613 -39.58 9.92 -21.47
N ARG A 614 -38.71 9.77 -22.48
CA ARG A 614 -38.28 10.90 -23.34
C ARG A 614 -39.45 11.54 -24.11
N GLY A 615 -40.54 10.81 -24.37
CA GLY A 615 -41.74 11.39 -24.98
C GLY A 615 -42.45 12.40 -24.07
N ALA A 616 -42.40 12.19 -22.75
CA ALA A 616 -43.01 13.08 -21.75
C ALA A 616 -42.04 14.18 -21.28
N CYS A 617 -40.74 13.90 -21.26
CA CYS A 617 -39.68 14.86 -20.93
C CYS A 617 -38.55 14.78 -22.00
N PRO A 618 -38.65 15.53 -23.12
CA PRO A 618 -37.69 15.44 -24.24
C PRO A 618 -36.24 15.81 -23.88
N SER A 619 -36.05 16.54 -22.78
CA SER A 619 -34.76 17.00 -22.26
C SER A 619 -34.19 16.09 -21.16
N LEU A 620 -34.79 14.91 -20.94
CA LEU A 620 -34.28 13.88 -20.04
C LEU A 620 -33.05 13.20 -20.65
N THR A 621 -31.90 13.39 -20.00
CA THR A 621 -30.67 12.65 -20.28
C THR A 621 -30.45 11.61 -19.20
N TYR A 622 -30.05 10.40 -19.57
CA TYR A 622 -29.75 9.31 -18.65
C TYR A 622 -28.29 8.89 -18.81
N HIS A 623 -27.60 8.69 -17.68
CA HIS A 623 -26.24 8.18 -17.60
C HIS A 623 -26.18 7.03 -16.59
N ARG A 624 -25.32 6.04 -16.86
CA ARG A 624 -24.97 4.96 -15.94
C ARG A 624 -23.49 5.12 -15.56
N ILE A 625 -23.22 5.25 -14.27
CA ILE A 625 -21.86 5.33 -13.71
C ILE A 625 -21.78 4.26 -12.62
N PRO A 626 -21.24 3.06 -12.91
CA PRO A 626 -21.29 1.94 -11.96
C PRO A 626 -20.34 2.18 -10.77
N VAL A 627 -20.89 2.59 -9.63
CA VAL A 627 -20.12 2.83 -8.40
C VAL A 627 -20.24 1.61 -7.47
N PRO A 628 -19.12 1.10 -6.89
CA PRO A 628 -19.12 0.03 -5.92
C PRO A 628 -20.01 0.28 -4.69
N ASP A 629 -20.85 -0.68 -4.30
CA ASP A 629 -21.73 -0.52 -3.14
C ASP A 629 -20.99 -0.68 -1.81
N PHE A 630 -21.42 0.09 -0.80
CA PHE A 630 -20.79 0.16 0.52
C PHE A 630 -19.29 0.50 0.53
N CYS A 631 -18.77 1.04 -0.57
CA CYS A 631 -17.35 1.33 -0.77
C CYS A 631 -17.14 2.80 -1.21
N ALA A 632 -15.90 3.27 -1.16
CA ALA A 632 -15.55 4.58 -1.73
C ALA A 632 -15.60 4.49 -3.27
N PRO A 633 -16.09 5.53 -3.98
CA PRO A 633 -15.93 5.62 -5.43
C PRO A 633 -14.45 5.67 -5.81
N CYS A 634 -14.10 5.13 -6.97
CA CYS A 634 -12.77 5.29 -7.54
C CYS A 634 -12.61 6.72 -8.09
N GLU A 635 -11.39 7.20 -8.27
CA GLU A 635 -11.12 8.53 -8.84
C GLU A 635 -11.74 8.70 -10.24
N GLU A 636 -11.79 7.63 -11.05
CA GLU A 636 -12.52 7.63 -12.33
C GLU A 636 -14.02 7.93 -12.19
N ASP A 637 -14.65 7.53 -11.07
CA ASP A 637 -16.08 7.80 -10.85
C ASP A 637 -16.32 9.27 -10.52
N PHE A 638 -15.38 9.91 -9.80
CA PHE A 638 -15.39 11.36 -9.59
C PHE A 638 -15.19 12.11 -10.91
N ASP A 639 -14.27 11.66 -11.78
CA ASP A 639 -14.05 12.25 -13.10
C ASP A 639 -15.30 12.14 -13.99
N ARG A 640 -15.93 10.95 -14.07
CA ARG A 640 -17.19 10.73 -14.82
C ARG A 640 -18.35 11.57 -14.30
N LEU A 641 -18.51 11.67 -12.97
CA LEU A 641 -19.52 12.53 -12.34
C LEU A 641 -19.28 14.01 -12.67
N LEU A 642 -18.04 14.47 -12.54
CA LEU A 642 -17.64 15.84 -12.81
C LEU A 642 -17.80 16.23 -14.30
N GLU A 643 -17.47 15.32 -15.21
CA GLU A 643 -17.69 15.52 -16.65
C GLU A 643 -19.18 15.61 -16.98
N ALA A 644 -20.01 14.68 -16.48
CA ALA A 644 -21.47 14.70 -16.69
C ALA A 644 -22.11 15.99 -16.14
N LEU A 645 -21.70 16.43 -14.95
CA LEU A 645 -22.14 17.70 -14.34
C LEU A 645 -21.73 18.91 -15.19
N ARG A 646 -20.45 19.01 -15.58
CA ARG A 646 -19.91 20.12 -16.38
C ARG A 646 -20.55 20.20 -17.77
N ALA A 647 -20.64 19.07 -18.48
CA ALA A 647 -21.18 19.01 -19.83
C ALA A 647 -22.68 19.37 -19.89
N ALA A 648 -23.41 19.14 -18.79
CA ALA A 648 -24.80 19.53 -18.66
C ALA A 648 -24.97 21.01 -18.25
N LEU A 649 -24.22 21.48 -17.25
CA LEU A 649 -24.23 22.88 -16.80
C LEU A 649 -23.77 23.87 -17.89
N ALA A 650 -22.86 23.43 -18.77
CA ALA A 650 -22.43 24.22 -19.94
C ALA A 650 -23.54 24.40 -20.99
N LYS A 651 -24.60 23.57 -20.99
CA LYS A 651 -25.76 23.67 -21.89
C LYS A 651 -26.89 24.48 -21.28
N ASP A 652 -27.24 24.19 -20.02
CA ASP A 652 -28.23 24.94 -19.25
C ASP A 652 -27.85 25.00 -17.77
N THR A 653 -27.59 26.21 -17.27
CA THR A 653 -27.35 26.49 -15.85
C THR A 653 -28.52 26.12 -14.93
N GLY A 654 -29.73 25.99 -15.48
CA GLY A 654 -30.95 25.54 -14.80
C GLY A 654 -31.16 24.02 -14.82
N THR A 655 -30.17 23.23 -15.27
CA THR A 655 -30.28 21.76 -15.31
C THR A 655 -30.50 21.17 -13.91
N GLY A 656 -31.50 20.30 -13.79
CA GLY A 656 -31.71 19.45 -12.63
C GLY A 656 -30.91 18.16 -12.70
N PHE A 657 -30.29 17.75 -11.59
CA PHE A 657 -29.55 16.50 -11.46
C PHE A 657 -30.25 15.55 -10.50
N VAL A 658 -30.47 14.30 -10.91
CA VAL A 658 -31.09 13.26 -10.08
C VAL A 658 -30.16 12.06 -9.99
N PHE A 659 -29.82 11.67 -8.77
CA PHE A 659 -28.93 10.53 -8.49
C PHE A 659 -29.74 9.34 -7.94
N SER A 660 -29.46 8.13 -8.42
CA SER A 660 -30.11 6.91 -7.90
C SER A 660 -29.17 5.73 -7.77
N CYS A 661 -29.28 5.01 -6.65
CA CYS A 661 -28.74 3.66 -6.44
C CYS A 661 -29.84 2.73 -5.95
N LEU A 662 -29.53 1.48 -5.55
CA LEU A 662 -30.53 0.52 -5.06
C LEU A 662 -31.49 1.13 -4.03
N SER A 663 -30.97 1.63 -2.90
CA SER A 663 -31.77 2.17 -1.80
C SER A 663 -31.86 3.70 -1.75
N GLY A 664 -31.13 4.43 -2.59
CA GLY A 664 -31.11 5.91 -2.57
C GLY A 664 -30.28 6.52 -1.43
N GLN A 665 -29.45 5.69 -0.81
CA GLN A 665 -28.70 5.99 0.41
C GLN A 665 -27.22 6.22 0.09
N GLY A 666 -26.30 5.32 0.46
CA GLY A 666 -24.84 5.51 0.38
C GLY A 666 -24.34 6.13 -0.93
N ARG A 667 -24.35 5.36 -2.02
CA ARG A 667 -23.90 5.81 -3.36
C ARG A 667 -24.58 7.12 -3.80
N THR A 668 -25.90 7.22 -3.60
CA THR A 668 -26.70 8.41 -3.95
C THR A 668 -26.27 9.65 -3.16
N THR A 669 -26.12 9.55 -1.84
CA THR A 669 -25.66 10.64 -0.98
C THR A 669 -24.25 11.08 -1.40
N THR A 670 -23.34 10.14 -1.64
CA THR A 670 -21.98 10.47 -2.12
C THR A 670 -22.00 11.27 -3.43
N ALA A 671 -22.78 10.85 -4.42
CA ALA A 671 -22.90 11.57 -5.69
C ALA A 671 -23.60 12.94 -5.55
N MET A 672 -24.60 13.06 -4.67
CA MET A 672 -25.20 14.35 -4.33
C MET A 672 -24.18 15.31 -3.71
N VAL A 673 -23.32 14.83 -2.81
CA VAL A 673 -22.25 15.63 -2.18
C VAL A 673 -21.20 16.07 -3.22
N VAL A 674 -20.80 15.18 -4.12
CA VAL A 674 -19.93 15.52 -5.27
C VAL A 674 -20.57 16.59 -6.15
N ALA A 675 -21.87 16.51 -6.41
CA ALA A 675 -22.60 17.53 -7.15
C ALA A 675 -22.63 18.88 -6.40
N VAL A 676 -22.90 18.91 -5.09
CA VAL A 676 -22.87 20.14 -4.28
C VAL A 676 -21.48 20.79 -4.32
N LEU A 677 -20.42 20.02 -4.09
CA LEU A 677 -19.03 20.49 -4.17
C LEU A 677 -18.69 21.03 -5.57
N THR A 678 -19.16 20.36 -6.62
CA THR A 678 -18.97 20.82 -8.01
C THR A 678 -19.69 22.14 -8.27
N PHE A 679 -20.93 22.30 -7.78
CA PHE A 679 -21.68 23.55 -7.91
C PHE A 679 -20.98 24.70 -7.15
N TRP A 680 -20.51 24.48 -5.93
CA TRP A 680 -19.75 25.48 -5.16
C TRP A 680 -18.38 25.81 -5.79
N ALA A 681 -17.68 24.83 -6.34
CA ALA A 681 -16.43 25.08 -7.07
C ALA A 681 -16.64 25.95 -8.33
N ILE A 682 -17.83 25.91 -8.95
CA ILE A 682 -18.19 26.72 -10.13
C ILE A 682 -18.75 28.10 -9.73
N GLN A 683 -19.58 28.17 -8.68
CA GLN A 683 -20.33 29.38 -8.30
C GLN A 683 -19.70 30.18 -7.17
N GLY A 684 -18.66 29.65 -6.52
CA GLY A 684 -18.13 30.11 -5.25
C GLY A 684 -18.69 29.31 -4.08
N PHE A 685 -17.83 28.98 -3.10
CA PHE A 685 -18.27 28.40 -1.84
C PHE A 685 -19.04 29.43 -1.00
N PRO A 686 -20.11 29.04 -0.29
CA PRO A 686 -20.83 29.93 0.60
C PRO A 686 -19.96 30.35 1.80
N GLU A 687 -20.30 31.47 2.44
CA GLU A 687 -19.66 31.87 3.70
C GLU A 687 -19.95 30.83 4.79
N MET A 688 -18.91 30.07 5.16
CA MET A 688 -19.03 28.98 6.12
C MET A 688 -18.92 29.49 7.56
N GLY A 689 -20.02 29.41 8.31
CA GLY A 689 -20.06 29.73 9.74
C GLY A 689 -19.11 28.89 10.61
N GLU A 690 -19.00 29.28 11.88
CA GLU A 690 -18.23 28.50 12.88
C GLU A 690 -19.05 27.37 13.52
N GLU A 691 -20.39 27.39 13.35
CA GLU A 691 -21.29 26.36 13.86
C GLU A 691 -21.22 25.12 12.96
N GLU A 692 -20.75 24.00 13.52
CA GLU A 692 -20.66 22.69 12.88
C GLU A 692 -21.73 21.74 13.45
N LEU A 693 -22.38 20.94 12.61
CA LEU A 693 -23.30 19.90 13.09
C LEU A 693 -22.52 18.79 13.81
N VAL A 694 -22.91 18.51 15.06
CA VAL A 694 -22.25 17.55 15.94
C VAL A 694 -23.31 16.77 16.73
N SER A 695 -23.40 15.45 16.50
CA SER A 695 -24.09 14.53 17.41
C SER A 695 -23.20 14.23 18.64
N VAL A 696 -23.82 14.00 19.80
CA VAL A 696 -23.13 13.73 21.08
C VAL A 696 -23.83 12.52 21.73
N PRO A 697 -23.12 11.46 22.17
CA PRO A 697 -21.68 11.35 22.43
C PRO A 697 -20.80 11.05 21.21
N ASP A 698 -19.49 11.30 21.40
CA ASP A 698 -18.37 11.07 20.46
C ASP A 698 -18.18 12.11 19.34
N ALA A 699 -18.29 13.39 19.70
CA ALA A 699 -18.16 14.56 18.81
C ALA A 699 -16.97 14.52 17.82
N LYS A 700 -15.83 13.92 18.21
CA LYS A 700 -14.66 13.77 17.32
C LYS A 700 -14.98 12.99 16.03
N PHE A 701 -15.73 11.90 16.16
CA PHE A 701 -16.07 11.06 15.01
C PHE A 701 -17.21 11.65 14.19
N THR A 702 -18.13 12.37 14.83
CA THR A 702 -19.26 13.03 14.14
C THR A 702 -18.78 14.23 13.33
N LYS A 703 -17.69 14.88 13.76
CA LYS A 703 -16.86 15.82 12.98
C LYS A 703 -16.00 15.18 11.90
N GLY A 704 -15.95 13.85 11.80
CA GLY A 704 -15.13 13.14 10.81
C GLY A 704 -13.61 13.21 11.02
N GLU A 705 -13.12 13.48 12.24
CA GLU A 705 -11.68 13.62 12.55
C GLU A 705 -10.97 12.25 12.70
N PHE A 706 -11.10 11.39 11.69
CA PHE A 706 -10.40 10.11 11.61
C PHE A 706 -8.92 10.31 11.23
N GLU A 707 -8.01 9.47 11.72
CA GLU A 707 -6.55 9.62 11.48
C GLU A 707 -6.22 9.70 9.98
N VAL A 708 -6.85 8.86 9.16
CA VAL A 708 -6.81 8.89 7.70
C VAL A 708 -7.13 10.27 7.13
N VAL A 709 -8.25 10.86 7.56
CA VAL A 709 -8.70 12.18 7.09
C VAL A 709 -7.73 13.27 7.54
N MET A 710 -7.24 13.20 8.78
CA MET A 710 -6.32 14.18 9.32
C MET A 710 -4.92 14.13 8.67
N LYS A 711 -4.46 12.95 8.22
CA LYS A 711 -3.24 12.84 7.38
C LYS A 711 -3.44 13.53 6.03
N VAL A 712 -4.59 13.34 5.37
CA VAL A 712 -4.92 14.05 4.11
C VAL A 712 -4.98 15.56 4.34
N VAL A 713 -5.58 16.03 5.44
CA VAL A 713 -5.60 17.46 5.85
C VAL A 713 -4.19 18.04 6.05
N GLN A 714 -3.24 17.25 6.56
CA GLN A 714 -1.85 17.67 6.75
C GLN A 714 -1.04 17.69 5.43
N LEU A 715 -1.42 16.86 4.45
CA LEU A 715 -0.77 16.78 3.14
C LEU A 715 -1.29 17.83 2.14
N LEU A 716 -2.54 18.27 2.27
CA LEU A 716 -3.16 19.22 1.35
C LEU A 716 -2.84 20.69 1.69
N PRO A 717 -2.55 21.54 0.70
CA PRO A 717 -2.54 22.99 0.90
C PRO A 717 -3.94 23.44 1.33
N ASP A 718 -4.01 24.31 2.34
CA ASP A 718 -5.26 24.72 2.99
C ASP A 718 -6.17 23.55 3.45
N GLY A 719 -5.61 22.36 3.75
CA GLY A 719 -6.38 21.13 3.97
C GLY A 719 -7.49 21.23 5.03
N HIS A 720 -7.33 22.08 6.06
CA HIS A 720 -8.40 22.37 7.02
C HIS A 720 -9.60 23.11 6.40
N ARG A 721 -9.37 24.03 5.46
CA ARG A 721 -10.44 24.71 4.70
C ARG A 721 -11.13 23.71 3.78
N VAL A 722 -10.36 22.92 3.03
CA VAL A 722 -10.89 21.88 2.12
C VAL A 722 -11.73 20.84 2.88
N LYS A 723 -11.31 20.40 4.08
CA LYS A 723 -12.16 19.54 4.92
C LYS A 723 -13.47 20.24 5.30
N LYS A 724 -13.41 21.51 5.74
CA LYS A 724 -14.59 22.29 6.13
C LYS A 724 -15.57 22.49 4.97
N GLU A 725 -15.07 22.66 3.75
CA GLU A 725 -15.85 22.68 2.49
C GLU A 725 -16.58 21.34 2.24
N VAL A 726 -15.93 20.19 2.53
CA VAL A 726 -16.55 18.86 2.42
C VAL A 726 -17.58 18.60 3.52
N ASP A 727 -17.28 18.94 4.78
CA ASP A 727 -18.24 18.81 5.89
C ASP A 727 -19.50 19.63 5.63
N ALA A 728 -19.35 20.85 5.10
CA ALA A 728 -20.46 21.70 4.71
C ALA A 728 -21.37 21.05 3.64
N ALA A 729 -20.78 20.38 2.65
CA ALA A 729 -21.53 19.71 1.60
C ALA A 729 -22.29 18.49 2.13
N LEU A 730 -21.70 17.75 3.07
CA LEU A 730 -22.34 16.64 3.79
C LEU A 730 -23.56 17.13 4.58
N ASP A 731 -23.38 18.18 5.40
CA ASP A 731 -24.44 18.78 6.21
C ASP A 731 -25.55 19.40 5.35
N THR A 732 -25.21 19.93 4.16
CA THR A 732 -26.19 20.49 3.20
C THR A 732 -27.01 19.41 2.49
N VAL A 733 -26.45 18.21 2.27
CA VAL A 733 -27.17 17.08 1.63
C VAL A 733 -28.05 16.31 2.63
N SER A 734 -27.69 16.29 3.91
CA SER A 734 -28.42 15.61 4.98
C SER A 734 -28.90 16.60 6.03
N GLU A 735 -30.12 17.12 5.85
CA GLU A 735 -30.74 18.17 6.72
C GLU A 735 -30.75 17.86 8.23
N THR A 736 -30.58 16.59 8.64
CA THR A 736 -30.35 16.24 10.04
C THR A 736 -29.24 15.19 10.21
N MET A 737 -28.44 15.33 11.27
CA MET A 737 -27.56 14.27 11.77
C MET A 737 -28.35 13.22 12.57
N THR A 738 -29.10 12.38 11.86
CA THR A 738 -29.84 11.27 12.47
C THR A 738 -29.68 9.97 11.68
N PRO A 739 -29.76 8.81 12.38
CA PRO A 739 -29.96 7.47 11.81
C PRO A 739 -30.67 7.40 10.45
N MET A 740 -31.83 8.07 10.45
CA MET A 740 -32.86 8.04 9.42
C MET A 740 -32.52 8.83 8.14
N HIS A 741 -31.62 9.81 8.21
CA HIS A 741 -31.37 10.76 7.10
C HIS A 741 -30.03 10.52 6.36
N TYR A 742 -29.40 9.35 6.60
CA TYR A 742 -28.23 8.86 5.86
C TYR A 742 -27.06 9.85 5.75
N HIS A 743 -26.67 10.44 6.89
CA HIS A 743 -25.46 11.25 6.98
C HIS A 743 -24.20 10.36 7.03
N LEU A 744 -23.28 10.50 6.06
CA LEU A 744 -22.09 9.62 5.94
C LEU A 744 -21.22 9.56 7.22
N ARG A 745 -20.98 10.70 7.89
CA ARG A 745 -20.23 10.75 9.17
C ARG A 745 -20.87 9.89 10.29
N GLU A 746 -22.20 9.85 10.37
CA GLU A 746 -22.94 9.07 11.39
C GLU A 746 -22.91 7.57 11.06
N ILE A 747 -22.99 7.19 9.77
CA ILE A 747 -22.92 5.78 9.33
C ILE A 747 -21.62 5.12 9.82
N ILE A 748 -20.48 5.80 9.70
CA ILE A 748 -19.18 5.27 10.15
C ILE A 748 -19.25 4.91 11.65
N ILE A 749 -19.89 5.75 12.46
CA ILE A 749 -20.04 5.55 13.91
C ILE A 749 -21.05 4.44 14.21
N CYS A 750 -22.20 4.43 13.54
CA CYS A 750 -23.20 3.38 13.70
C CYS A 750 -22.62 2.00 13.36
N THR A 751 -21.90 1.87 12.25
CA THR A 751 -21.22 0.62 11.87
C THR A 751 -20.13 0.26 12.88
N TYR A 752 -19.30 1.22 13.32
CA TYR A 752 -18.28 0.97 14.35
C TYR A 752 -18.90 0.46 15.67
N ARG A 753 -20.01 1.07 16.12
CA ARG A 753 -20.76 0.66 17.32
C ARG A 753 -21.52 -0.67 17.16
N GLN A 754 -21.86 -1.08 15.93
CA GLN A 754 -22.46 -2.40 15.67
C GLN A 754 -21.42 -3.53 15.65
N VAL A 755 -20.18 -3.24 15.21
CA VAL A 755 -19.06 -4.19 15.20
C VAL A 755 -18.37 -4.28 16.56
N SER A 756 -18.40 -3.21 17.36
CA SER A 756 -17.83 -3.16 18.72
C SER A 756 -18.87 -3.62 19.76
N PRO A 757 -18.73 -4.79 20.42
CA PRO A 757 -19.70 -5.25 21.39
C PRO A 757 -19.74 -4.33 22.64
N PRO A 758 -20.92 -4.16 23.27
CA PRO A 758 -21.04 -3.32 24.46
C PRO A 758 -20.36 -3.97 25.68
N MET A 759 -19.13 -3.58 25.99
CA MET A 759 -18.48 -3.97 27.24
C MET A 759 -19.15 -3.31 28.44
N CYS A 760 -19.39 -4.12 29.48
CA CYS A 760 -19.93 -3.66 30.76
C CYS A 760 -19.08 -2.57 31.42
N THR A 761 -19.75 -1.70 32.16
CA THR A 761 -19.17 -0.65 32.99
C THR A 761 -18.17 -1.19 34.03
N ALA A 762 -16.88 -0.88 33.90
CA ALA A 762 -16.02 -0.31 34.96
C ALA A 762 -14.52 -0.31 34.59
N ARG A 763 -13.88 0.87 34.70
CA ARG A 763 -12.41 1.10 34.82
C ARG A 763 -11.49 0.38 33.82
N GLY A 764 -11.05 1.11 32.78
CA GLY A 764 -9.93 0.67 31.95
C GLY A 764 -9.79 1.45 30.64
N VAL A 765 -9.50 2.76 30.70
CA VAL A 765 -9.09 3.50 29.50
C VAL A 765 -7.65 3.09 29.13
N ALA A 766 -7.40 2.92 27.83
CA ALA A 766 -6.15 2.52 27.18
C ALA A 766 -5.75 1.02 27.27
N ALA A 767 -6.22 0.20 26.32
CA ALA A 767 -5.53 -1.01 25.81
C ALA A 767 -6.17 -1.67 24.56
N TRP A 768 -6.59 -0.92 23.53
CA TRP A 768 -6.97 -1.50 22.21
C TRP A 768 -6.41 -0.68 21.04
N VAL A 769 -5.08 -0.59 20.99
CA VAL A 769 -4.29 -0.14 19.81
C VAL A 769 -3.34 -1.27 19.35
N SER A 770 -3.41 -2.45 19.99
CA SER A 770 -2.67 -3.67 19.70
C SER A 770 -3.63 -4.74 19.16
N GLY A 771 -3.26 -5.39 18.06
CA GLY A 771 -4.17 -6.22 17.27
C GLY A 771 -4.59 -7.56 17.92
N GLY A 772 -5.73 -8.06 17.44
CA GLY A 772 -6.25 -9.41 17.68
C GLY A 772 -7.43 -9.66 16.72
N GLU A 773 -7.43 -10.81 16.03
CA GLU A 773 -8.41 -11.14 14.99
C GLU A 773 -9.76 -11.63 15.56
N GLY A 774 -10.89 -11.35 14.88
CA GLY A 774 -12.22 -11.72 15.36
C GLY A 774 -13.41 -11.54 14.40
N VAL A 775 -13.50 -12.37 13.35
CA VAL A 775 -14.73 -12.89 12.68
C VAL A 775 -15.83 -11.92 12.14
N GLY A 776 -15.87 -11.77 10.79
CA GLY A 776 -17.09 -11.57 9.95
C GLY A 776 -17.59 -10.13 9.71
N PRO A 777 -18.36 -9.84 8.62
CA PRO A 777 -18.81 -10.67 7.50
C PRO A 777 -18.09 -10.40 6.15
N SER A 778 -18.42 -11.17 5.11
CA SER A 778 -17.48 -11.57 4.02
C SER A 778 -17.36 -10.69 2.76
N SER A 779 -18.05 -9.55 2.64
CA SER A 779 -17.90 -8.64 1.46
C SER A 779 -17.08 -7.38 1.73
N VAL A 780 -17.05 -6.89 2.97
CA VAL A 780 -16.37 -5.64 3.37
C VAL A 780 -14.83 -5.76 3.24
N LEU A 781 -14.30 -6.97 3.40
CA LEU A 781 -12.87 -7.26 3.50
C LEU A 781 -12.05 -6.93 2.24
N GLY A 782 -12.65 -6.94 1.03
CA GLY A 782 -11.93 -6.68 -0.22
C GLY A 782 -11.31 -5.28 -0.24
N ASN A 783 -12.15 -4.27 -0.04
CA ASN A 783 -11.70 -2.87 -0.01
C ASN A 783 -11.11 -2.45 1.34
N PHE A 784 -11.39 -3.22 2.42
CA PHE A 784 -10.62 -3.09 3.65
C PHE A 784 -9.14 -3.44 3.46
N VAL A 785 -8.78 -4.40 2.60
CA VAL A 785 -7.38 -4.70 2.28
C VAL A 785 -6.71 -3.58 1.47
N THR A 786 -7.43 -2.92 0.56
CA THR A 786 -6.93 -1.74 -0.16
C THR A 786 -6.71 -0.56 0.79
N PHE A 787 -7.68 -0.31 1.69
CA PHE A 787 -7.54 0.65 2.78
C PHE A 787 -6.40 0.29 3.73
N TRP A 788 -6.16 -1.00 4.00
CA TRP A 788 -5.07 -1.47 4.87
C TRP A 788 -3.70 -1.39 4.19
N LYS A 789 -3.59 -1.62 2.87
CA LYS A 789 -2.37 -1.33 2.08
C LYS A 789 -2.04 0.17 2.12
N TRP A 790 -3.04 1.04 1.90
CA TRP A 790 -2.89 2.49 1.98
C TRP A 790 -2.52 2.96 3.40
N TRP A 791 -3.17 2.41 4.42
CA TRP A 791 -2.88 2.65 5.85
C TRP A 791 -1.47 2.21 6.26
N SER A 792 -1.00 1.05 5.77
CA SER A 792 0.37 0.56 6.00
C SER A 792 1.42 1.34 5.21
N SER A 793 1.05 1.99 4.11
CA SER A 793 1.90 2.93 3.36
C SER A 793 1.97 4.33 3.98
N LEU A 794 1.17 4.61 5.02
CA LEU A 794 1.06 5.91 5.71
C LEU A 794 1.45 5.83 7.19
N LYS A 795 2.20 4.80 7.55
CA LYS A 795 3.00 4.78 8.78
C LYS A 795 4.46 5.02 8.44
#